data_AF-A0A3L7SSR3-F1
#
_entry.id   AF-A0A3L7SSR3-F1
#
_cell.length_a   1.000
_cell.length_b   1.000
_cell.length_c   1.000
_cell.angle_alpha   90.00
_cell.angle_beta   90.00
_cell.angle_gamma   90.00
#
_symmetry.space_group_name_H-M   'P 1'
#
loop_
_entity.id
_entity.type
_entity.pdbx_description
1 polymer ?
#
loop_
_entity_poly.entity_id
_entity_poly.type
_entity_poly.pdbx_seq_one_letter_code
_entity_poly.pdbx_strand_id
1 'polypeptide(L)'
;MATRAVRRLQPSEIRHFGSRRASHHIPDLTEIQTRFYDLFLQYDVPSNKRKDHGIEGVLKEIFPVESYDKTVKLEYLRYELGKPRYDPDECRQLRLTYGRPLRVWLRLTREQPVEEEVYLGDIPIMLGGGEFIINGAERVVVSQLHRSPGIDFVADAESADRKTHNCRIIPERGSWVELNVSKKDALQVRIDQSGKFSALTLLRAMDPKFTRDSEILKLFYKTTKEKVSGGRSVAKLEGRLAVDDIVYPKTSDRAGEIIVEAGCKITRDQAELICTSGLPAVEVMQEQKVPLIVNSLREDADESKRRTGVAPSHEDALIRIYQRLRPGNPPALDKARALFDEKFKDTNRYRLGRVGRFRINRKLGLDVPETEMTLRADDLIAAIRYMLKLSEGEGEVEVDDIDHLGNRRLRTIDELASDELRKGFLKLRRTVQERMSLKDVAEMSPRTLINPKSISAAIEYFFGRGELSQVVDQTNPLSMLTHERRLSALGPGGLNRKRAGFEVRDVHISHYGRICPIETPEGTNIGLISSLAIYSGVDSYGFLVTPYRKVSKCRLTDDVVWLRADEEHDAHLAPADATVDKDTNKLVGENIIARYKGDFVLVPADSIEYIDVAPSQMVGVSAGLIPFLEHDDANRALMGSNMQRQAVPLLITEPPIVATGMERDVAVNSGLLVRAARKGTVTFVDAETIEVSPSSTGAPDTYRLRKYVGLNERTCQNQKPIVQLGQKVEKGDVIADGAATYRGELALGRNVLVGFMAWDGFNFEDAIIISEELVEDDVYTSIHIEEYDIEIRDTKLGREEFTRDIPNVGERALHNLDESGIVRIGTYVRPGDILVGKVSPKSKTELTPEEKLLHAIFGRAGEDVKNDSLEVPSGVEGIVIATEKFSRQMSLSEEERREFQKQLKEAESQGDLQVAEAFVAMVTEIEKVLQKPLPAADGSPLVRNQDHKVVAERAAAFKADHLDIRSPQRKAEIDKLVKTMWPAVEDAIDAKDRRLNSMKRGDE
;
A
#
# COMPACT_ATOMS: atom_id res chain seq x y z
N MET A 1 -19.99 -25.42 36.39
CA MET A 1 -21.04 -26.23 35.72
C MET A 1 -20.48 -26.64 34.38
N ALA A 2 -20.57 -27.92 34.01
CA ALA A 2 -20.13 -28.39 32.70
C ALA A 2 -21.05 -27.81 31.63
N THR A 3 -20.48 -27.04 30.70
CA THR A 3 -21.18 -26.46 29.55
C THR A 3 -21.83 -27.58 28.73
N ARG A 4 -23.15 -27.51 28.50
CA ARG A 4 -23.90 -28.46 27.66
C ARG A 4 -23.74 -28.21 26.17
N ALA A 5 -23.10 -27.10 25.79
CA ALA A 5 -22.88 -26.73 24.40
C ALA A 5 -22.08 -27.81 23.66
N VAL A 6 -22.79 -28.76 23.07
CA VAL A 6 -22.23 -29.80 22.20
C VAL A 6 -22.64 -29.45 20.77
N ARG A 7 -21.76 -29.74 19.81
CA ARG A 7 -22.12 -29.60 18.40
C ARG A 7 -23.24 -30.58 18.08
N ARG A 8 -24.39 -30.08 17.64
CA ARG A 8 -25.54 -30.95 17.34
C ARG A 8 -25.29 -31.79 16.10
N LEU A 9 -24.56 -31.24 15.13
CA LEU A 9 -24.30 -31.85 13.85
C LEU A 9 -22.78 -31.93 13.62
N GLN A 10 -22.31 -33.13 13.27
CA GLN A 10 -20.92 -33.41 12.90
C GLN A 10 -20.92 -34.00 11.49
N PRO A 11 -20.82 -33.17 10.44
CA PRO A 11 -20.81 -33.68 9.07
C PRO A 11 -19.58 -34.59 8.86
N SER A 12 -19.81 -35.78 8.29
CA SER A 12 -18.79 -36.80 8.05
C SER A 12 -18.46 -36.98 6.56
N GLU A 13 -19.35 -36.57 5.66
CA GLU A 13 -19.21 -36.66 4.22
C GLU A 13 -19.50 -35.29 3.59
N ILE A 14 -18.62 -34.84 2.69
CA ILE A 14 -18.81 -33.61 1.90
C ILE A 14 -19.26 -33.99 0.49
N ARG A 15 -20.35 -33.39 0.01
CA ARG A 15 -20.87 -33.60 -1.34
C ARG A 15 -20.73 -32.33 -2.16
N HIS A 16 -19.96 -32.41 -3.24
CA HIS A 16 -19.78 -31.28 -4.17
C HIS A 16 -20.81 -31.32 -5.29
N PHE A 17 -21.53 -30.21 -5.45
CA PHE A 17 -22.46 -29.95 -6.55
C PHE A 17 -21.84 -28.95 -7.55
N GLY A 18 -22.30 -28.94 -8.81
CA GLY A 18 -21.82 -28.04 -9.85
C GLY A 18 -21.31 -28.73 -11.12
N SER A 19 -20.79 -27.95 -12.08
CA SER A 19 -20.41 -28.41 -13.43
C SER A 19 -19.20 -29.35 -13.49
N ARG A 20 -18.50 -29.57 -12.35
CA ARG A 20 -17.30 -30.41 -12.18
C ARG A 20 -16.14 -30.04 -13.12
N ARG A 21 -16.12 -28.82 -13.67
CA ARG A 21 -14.92 -28.31 -14.35
C ARG A 21 -13.79 -28.22 -13.33
N ALA A 22 -12.58 -28.63 -13.72
CA ALA A 22 -11.41 -28.45 -12.86
C ALA A 22 -11.31 -26.98 -12.50
N SER A 23 -11.49 -26.65 -11.22
CA SER A 23 -11.35 -25.29 -10.72
C SER A 23 -9.90 -24.86 -10.82
N HIS A 24 -9.67 -23.61 -11.19
CA HIS A 24 -8.34 -23.03 -11.01
C HIS A 24 -8.12 -22.78 -9.52
N HIS A 25 -6.89 -23.01 -9.07
CA HIS A 25 -6.53 -22.81 -7.68
C HIS A 25 -6.73 -21.32 -7.30
N ILE A 26 -7.37 -21.06 -6.17
CA ILE A 26 -7.54 -19.69 -5.66
C ILE A 26 -6.16 -19.13 -5.29
N PRO A 27 -5.75 -17.96 -5.78
CA PRO A 27 -4.46 -17.38 -5.41
C PRO A 27 -4.43 -17.05 -3.91
N ASP A 28 -3.23 -16.86 -3.35
CA ASP A 28 -3.10 -16.36 -1.97
C ASP A 28 -3.83 -15.01 -1.87
N LEU A 29 -4.83 -14.96 -0.99
CA LEU A 29 -5.74 -13.83 -0.89
C LEU A 29 -5.06 -12.60 -0.28
N THR A 30 -3.87 -12.75 0.30
CA THR A 30 -3.08 -11.67 0.89
C THR A 30 -1.87 -11.27 0.03
N GLU A 31 -1.66 -11.94 -1.13
CA GLU A 31 -0.47 -11.77 -1.97
C GLU A 31 -0.19 -10.31 -2.34
N ILE A 32 -1.22 -9.50 -2.62
CA ILE A 32 -1.04 -8.10 -3.01
C ILE A 32 -0.44 -7.26 -1.87
N GLN A 33 -0.69 -7.58 -0.62
CA GLN A 33 -0.06 -6.87 0.51
C GLN A 33 1.34 -7.41 0.75
N THR A 34 1.47 -8.73 0.89
CA THR A 34 2.74 -9.40 1.26
C THR A 34 3.80 -9.23 0.19
N ARG A 35 3.49 -9.55 -1.08
CA ARG A 35 4.43 -9.49 -2.20
C ARG A 35 4.99 -8.09 -2.42
N PHE A 36 4.12 -7.07 -2.41
CA PHE A 36 4.56 -5.70 -2.69
C PHE A 36 5.32 -5.11 -1.49
N TYR A 37 4.94 -5.44 -0.25
CA TYR A 37 5.74 -5.02 0.90
C TYR A 37 7.11 -5.70 0.96
N ASP A 38 7.22 -6.97 0.56
CA ASP A 38 8.50 -7.65 0.40
C ASP A 38 9.37 -7.01 -0.68
N LEU A 39 8.78 -6.59 -1.80
CA LEU A 39 9.46 -5.82 -2.84
C LEU A 39 9.93 -4.44 -2.34
N PHE A 40 9.20 -3.82 -1.43
CA PHE A 40 9.58 -2.57 -0.80
C PHE A 40 10.81 -2.72 0.11
N LEU A 41 10.80 -3.76 0.95
CA LEU A 41 11.84 -4.01 1.95
C LEU A 41 13.09 -4.70 1.40
N GLN A 42 12.95 -5.58 0.40
CA GLN A 42 14.00 -6.46 -0.14
C GLN A 42 14.89 -7.09 0.96
N TYR A 43 14.27 -7.52 2.06
CA TYR A 43 14.96 -7.93 3.28
C TYR A 43 15.85 -9.16 3.06
N ASP A 44 15.33 -10.20 2.42
CA ASP A 44 16.06 -11.46 2.16
C ASP A 44 17.05 -11.37 0.99
N VAL A 45 17.15 -10.20 0.34
CA VAL A 45 18.02 -9.99 -0.82
C VAL A 45 19.35 -9.38 -0.37
N PRO A 46 20.50 -10.02 -0.69
CA PRO A 46 21.82 -9.45 -0.42
C PRO A 46 21.98 -8.07 -1.06
N SER A 47 22.64 -7.14 -0.39
CA SER A 47 22.79 -5.73 -0.82
C SER A 47 23.19 -5.56 -2.29
N ASN A 48 24.11 -6.39 -2.78
CA ASN A 48 24.65 -6.28 -4.14
C ASN A 48 23.68 -6.76 -5.24
N LYS A 49 22.61 -7.46 -4.87
CA LYS A 49 21.59 -8.00 -5.79
C LYS A 49 20.25 -7.28 -5.69
N ARG A 50 20.14 -6.25 -4.83
CA ARG A 50 18.90 -5.48 -4.68
C ARG A 50 18.61 -4.71 -5.95
N LYS A 51 17.33 -4.74 -6.35
CA LYS A 51 16.82 -3.98 -7.49
C LYS A 51 16.55 -2.54 -7.07
N ASP A 52 16.55 -1.62 -8.02
CA ASP A 52 16.25 -0.20 -7.82
C ASP A 52 14.75 0.03 -7.59
N HIS A 53 14.22 -0.54 -6.51
CA HIS A 53 12.81 -0.54 -6.12
C HIS A 53 12.68 -0.35 -4.60
N GLY A 54 11.53 0.15 -4.13
CA GLY A 54 11.28 0.31 -2.69
C GLY A 54 12.25 1.28 -2.01
N ILE A 55 12.80 0.89 -0.86
CA ILE A 55 13.77 1.69 -0.10
C ILE A 55 15.06 1.93 -0.90
N GLU A 56 15.56 0.90 -1.59
CA GLU A 56 16.79 0.98 -2.40
C GLU A 56 16.65 2.03 -3.51
N GLY A 57 15.53 2.00 -4.24
CA GLY A 57 15.23 2.95 -5.30
C GLY A 57 15.14 4.40 -4.80
N VAL A 58 14.49 4.62 -3.65
CA VAL A 58 14.39 5.96 -3.04
C VAL A 58 15.75 6.50 -2.60
N LEU A 59 16.60 5.65 -2.01
CA LEU A 59 17.95 6.06 -1.60
C LEU A 59 18.84 6.39 -2.81
N LYS A 60 18.82 5.56 -3.86
CA LYS A 60 19.57 5.83 -5.10
C LYS A 60 19.08 7.03 -5.89
N GLU A 61 17.79 7.38 -5.80
CA GLU A 61 17.25 8.60 -6.41
C GLU A 61 17.78 9.87 -5.73
N ILE A 62 18.01 9.82 -4.41
CA ILE A 62 18.28 11.00 -3.59
C ILE A 62 19.77 11.22 -3.36
N PHE A 63 20.53 10.13 -3.25
CA PHE A 63 21.97 10.15 -3.15
C PHE A 63 22.60 9.98 -4.55
N PRO A 64 23.70 10.69 -4.85
CA PRO A 64 24.53 11.45 -3.92
C PRO A 64 24.01 12.87 -3.62
N VAL A 65 24.30 13.34 -2.40
CA VAL A 65 24.02 14.73 -1.99
C VAL A 65 25.32 15.53 -2.05
N GLU A 66 25.34 16.58 -2.86
CA GLU A 66 26.50 17.46 -3.05
C GLU A 66 26.28 18.81 -2.34
N SER A 67 27.37 19.38 -1.81
CA SER A 67 27.39 20.74 -1.28
C SER A 67 27.18 21.79 -2.39
N TYR A 68 26.77 23.02 -2.04
CA TYR A 68 26.52 24.09 -3.04
C TYR A 68 27.75 24.43 -3.88
N ASP A 69 28.94 24.31 -3.30
CA ASP A 69 30.25 24.50 -3.92
C ASP A 69 30.82 23.21 -4.56
N LYS A 70 30.11 22.08 -4.44
CA LYS A 70 30.47 20.76 -5.00
C LYS A 70 31.81 20.19 -4.50
N THR A 71 32.31 20.64 -3.36
CA THR A 71 33.57 20.17 -2.76
C THR A 71 33.40 18.88 -1.96
N VAL A 72 32.24 18.72 -1.31
CA VAL A 72 31.91 17.58 -0.45
C VAL A 72 30.72 16.82 -1.01
N LYS A 73 30.83 15.49 -1.03
CA LYS A 73 29.79 14.60 -1.54
C LYS A 73 29.46 13.51 -0.52
N LEU A 74 28.18 13.33 -0.22
CA LEU A 74 27.68 12.23 0.61
C LEU A 74 27.04 11.17 -0.29
N GLU A 75 27.61 9.98 -0.27
CA GLU A 75 27.23 8.84 -1.12
C GLU A 75 26.57 7.75 -0.29
N TYR A 76 25.61 7.08 -0.90
CA TYR A 76 24.94 5.92 -0.35
C TYR A 76 25.69 4.63 -0.73
N LEU A 77 25.92 3.74 0.24
CA LEU A 77 26.57 2.45 0.00
C LEU A 77 25.57 1.28 0.04
N ARG A 78 24.85 1.13 1.15
CA ARG A 78 23.89 0.04 1.40
C ARG A 78 23.01 0.37 2.60
N TYR A 79 21.85 -0.31 2.73
CA TYR A 79 21.06 -0.28 3.97
C TYR A 79 20.96 -1.67 4.59
N GLU A 80 20.76 -1.71 5.91
CA GLU A 80 20.53 -2.90 6.69
C GLU A 80 19.27 -2.72 7.55
N LEU A 81 18.44 -3.76 7.59
CA LEU A 81 17.31 -3.85 8.50
C LEU A 81 17.70 -4.80 9.62
N GLY A 82 17.93 -4.26 10.82
CA GLY A 82 18.29 -5.06 11.99
C GLY A 82 17.16 -5.98 12.44
N LYS A 83 17.37 -6.76 13.50
CA LYS A 83 16.30 -7.56 14.12
C LYS A 83 15.34 -6.65 14.91
N PRO A 84 14.05 -7.01 15.01
CA PRO A 84 13.09 -6.29 15.87
C PRO A 84 13.57 -6.29 17.31
N ARG A 85 13.31 -5.20 18.03
CA ARG A 85 13.77 -5.04 19.42
C ARG A 85 12.87 -5.75 20.43
N TYR A 86 11.58 -5.82 20.12
CA TYR A 86 10.51 -6.34 20.96
C TYR A 86 9.71 -7.37 20.16
N ASP A 87 9.05 -8.27 20.87
CA ASP A 87 8.13 -9.22 20.27
C ASP A 87 6.76 -8.56 19.96
N PRO A 88 5.95 -9.13 19.06
CA PRO A 88 4.65 -8.56 18.70
C PRO A 88 3.72 -8.32 19.89
N ASP A 89 3.63 -9.28 20.82
CA ASP A 89 2.77 -9.16 21.99
C ASP A 89 3.26 -8.09 22.99
N GLU A 90 4.58 -7.98 23.16
CA GLU A 90 5.19 -6.89 23.95
C GLU A 90 4.87 -5.53 23.32
N CYS A 91 4.91 -5.41 21.99
CA CYS A 91 4.56 -4.17 21.30
C CYS A 91 3.08 -3.78 21.50
N ARG A 92 2.16 -4.75 21.57
CA ARG A 92 0.74 -4.50 21.88
C ARG A 92 0.59 -3.94 23.29
N GLN A 93 1.16 -4.62 24.28
CA GLN A 93 1.10 -4.23 25.69
C GLN A 93 1.75 -2.86 25.96
N LEU A 94 2.97 -2.66 25.44
CA LEU A 94 3.76 -1.44 25.67
C LEU A 94 3.36 -0.28 24.76
N ARG A 95 2.34 -0.45 23.91
CA ARG A 95 1.91 0.55 22.92
C ARG A 95 3.06 1.01 22.01
N LEU A 96 3.93 0.07 21.63
CA LEU A 96 5.07 0.29 20.74
C LEU A 96 4.77 -0.14 19.31
N THR A 97 5.64 0.25 18.38
CA THR A 97 5.57 -0.17 16.99
C THR A 97 6.47 -1.38 16.76
N TYR A 98 5.91 -2.46 16.20
CA TYR A 98 6.67 -3.64 15.84
C TYR A 98 7.39 -3.40 14.51
N GLY A 99 8.71 -3.16 14.58
CA GLY A 99 9.51 -2.79 13.43
C GLY A 99 10.98 -3.15 13.54
N ARG A 100 11.67 -3.10 12.40
CA ARG A 100 13.13 -3.32 12.30
C ARG A 100 13.87 -1.99 12.20
N PRO A 101 14.99 -1.83 12.92
CA PRO A 101 15.79 -0.62 12.82
C PRO A 101 16.44 -0.52 11.43
N LEU A 102 16.11 0.55 10.71
CA LEU A 102 16.71 0.91 9.42
C LEU A 102 18.02 1.64 9.65
N ARG A 103 19.12 1.00 9.26
CA ARG A 103 20.46 1.57 9.26
C ARG A 103 20.95 1.76 7.84
N VAL A 104 21.55 2.91 7.55
CA VAL A 104 22.07 3.24 6.23
C VAL A 104 23.57 3.52 6.34
N TRP A 105 24.35 2.85 5.50
CA TRP A 105 25.78 3.04 5.37
C TRP A 105 26.05 4.12 4.34
N LEU A 106 26.73 5.17 4.77
CA LEU A 106 27.01 6.35 3.95
C LEU A 106 28.50 6.65 3.94
N ARG A 107 28.99 7.09 2.79
CA ARG A 107 30.37 7.54 2.60
C ARG A 107 30.36 9.04 2.38
N LEU A 108 31.13 9.76 3.20
CA LEU A 108 31.40 11.18 3.02
C LEU A 108 32.73 11.31 2.28
N THR A 109 32.67 11.64 1.00
CA THR A 109 33.85 11.78 0.15
C THR A 109 34.46 13.17 0.34
N ARG A 110 35.66 13.16 0.91
CA ARG A 110 36.58 14.29 1.10
C ARG A 110 38.00 13.85 0.72
N GLU A 111 39.01 14.66 1.04
CA GLU A 111 40.43 14.24 0.95
C GLU A 111 40.68 12.87 1.61
N GLN A 112 40.00 12.58 2.72
CA GLN A 112 39.91 11.24 3.31
C GLN A 112 38.44 10.81 3.41
N PRO A 113 38.03 9.69 2.79
CA PRO A 113 36.65 9.23 2.85
C PRO A 113 36.33 8.67 4.24
N VAL A 114 35.19 9.10 4.80
CA VAL A 114 34.67 8.60 6.08
C VAL A 114 33.41 7.79 5.81
N GLU A 115 33.39 6.53 6.26
CA GLU A 115 32.23 5.63 6.16
C GLU A 115 31.64 5.37 7.54
N GLU A 116 30.34 5.64 7.68
CA GLU A 116 29.62 5.40 8.95
C GLU A 116 28.22 4.83 8.68
N GLU A 117 27.74 3.99 9.59
CA GLU A 117 26.32 3.64 9.67
C GLU A 117 25.53 4.70 10.45
N VAL A 118 24.35 5.03 9.92
CA VAL A 118 23.40 5.97 10.51
C VAL A 118 22.04 5.29 10.66
N TYR A 119 21.50 5.29 11.88
CA TYR A 119 20.14 4.84 12.15
C TYR A 119 19.14 5.93 11.73
N LEU A 120 18.09 5.56 10.97
CA LEU A 120 17.09 6.50 10.44
C LEU A 120 15.69 6.35 11.05
N GLY A 121 15.41 5.25 11.73
CA GLY A 121 14.09 4.94 12.29
C GLY A 121 13.81 3.44 12.26
N ASP A 122 12.71 3.02 12.89
CA ASP A 122 12.24 1.63 12.82
C ASP A 122 11.20 1.53 11.69
N ILE A 123 11.38 0.58 10.77
CA ILE A 123 10.44 0.28 9.68
C ILE A 123 9.51 -0.84 10.15
N PRO A 124 8.18 -0.62 10.19
CA PRO A 124 7.22 -1.64 10.59
C PRO A 124 7.32 -2.91 9.75
N ILE A 125 7.02 -4.07 10.33
CA ILE A 125 7.00 -5.35 9.61
C ILE A 125 5.57 -5.90 9.62
N MET A 126 5.21 -6.59 8.54
CA MET A 126 3.95 -7.29 8.42
C MET A 126 3.95 -8.58 9.26
N LEU A 127 2.85 -8.90 9.94
CA LEU A 127 2.75 -10.11 10.77
C LEU A 127 2.43 -11.39 9.96
N GLY A 128 1.65 -11.30 8.88
CA GLY A 128 1.44 -12.43 7.97
C GLY A 128 0.28 -12.36 6.97
N GLY A 129 -0.70 -11.47 7.14
CA GLY A 129 -1.85 -11.27 6.23
C GLY A 129 -1.98 -9.88 5.61
N GLY A 130 -1.26 -8.87 6.12
CA GLY A 130 -1.33 -7.49 5.65
C GLY A 130 -1.24 -6.44 6.77
N GLU A 131 -1.16 -6.90 8.00
CA GLU A 131 -1.30 -6.16 9.24
C GLU A 131 0.03 -5.79 9.89
N PHE A 132 0.04 -4.64 10.56
CA PHE A 132 1.18 -4.03 11.23
C PHE A 132 0.79 -3.66 12.66
N ILE A 133 1.71 -3.77 13.61
CA ILE A 133 1.51 -3.22 14.96
C ILE A 133 2.12 -1.84 15.02
N ILE A 134 1.28 -0.82 15.13
CA ILE A 134 1.69 0.59 15.20
C ILE A 134 1.14 1.19 16.49
N ASN A 135 2.05 1.57 17.40
CA ASN A 135 1.72 2.08 18.72
C ASN A 135 0.75 1.17 19.50
N GLY A 136 1.02 -0.14 19.47
CA GLY A 136 0.23 -1.20 20.08
C GLY A 136 -1.05 -1.62 19.36
N ALA A 137 -1.56 -0.81 18.43
CA ALA A 137 -2.75 -1.13 17.65
C ALA A 137 -2.39 -1.88 16.37
N GLU A 138 -3.18 -2.90 16.02
CA GLU A 138 -3.07 -3.58 14.73
C GLU A 138 -3.74 -2.76 13.62
N ARG A 139 -2.98 -2.48 12.55
CA ARG A 139 -3.39 -1.61 11.44
C ARG A 139 -3.11 -2.24 10.09
N VAL A 140 -3.91 -1.89 9.09
CA VAL A 140 -3.76 -2.30 7.70
C VAL A 140 -3.69 -1.08 6.81
N VAL A 141 -2.83 -1.14 5.79
CA VAL A 141 -2.73 -0.11 4.76
C VAL A 141 -3.59 -0.49 3.57
N VAL A 142 -4.70 0.21 3.39
CA VAL A 142 -5.66 -0.03 2.31
C VAL A 142 -5.05 0.42 0.98
N SER A 143 -5.15 -0.43 -0.04
CA SER A 143 -4.64 -0.11 -1.37
C SER A 143 -5.50 0.96 -2.06
N GLN A 144 -4.87 1.88 -2.78
CA GLN A 144 -5.56 3.04 -3.33
C GLN A 144 -5.83 2.91 -4.83
N LEU A 145 -7.08 3.04 -5.27
CA LEU A 145 -7.42 3.14 -6.68
C LEU A 145 -7.38 4.61 -7.11
N HIS A 146 -6.52 4.96 -8.06
CA HIS A 146 -6.38 6.33 -8.56
C HIS A 146 -6.26 6.35 -10.07
N ARG A 147 -6.40 7.55 -10.65
CA ARG A 147 -6.19 7.76 -12.09
C ARG A 147 -4.73 7.54 -12.43
N SER A 148 -4.48 6.67 -13.40
CA SER A 148 -3.12 6.38 -13.84
C SER A 148 -2.52 7.59 -14.58
N PRO A 149 -1.23 7.89 -14.38
CA PRO A 149 -0.51 8.86 -15.20
C PRO A 149 -0.58 8.48 -16.68
N GLY A 150 -0.64 9.46 -17.57
CA GLY A 150 -0.75 9.22 -19.01
C GLY A 150 -1.46 10.35 -19.74
N ILE A 151 -2.20 9.99 -20.78
CA ILE A 151 -2.98 10.89 -21.61
C ILE A 151 -4.43 10.40 -21.69
N ASP A 152 -5.37 11.31 -21.46
CA ASP A 152 -6.81 11.02 -21.52
C ASP A 152 -7.50 12.02 -22.45
N PHE A 153 -8.34 11.53 -23.36
CA PHE A 153 -9.20 12.33 -24.23
C PHE A 153 -10.63 12.31 -23.71
N VAL A 154 -11.21 13.46 -23.41
CA VAL A 154 -12.53 13.58 -22.79
C VAL A 154 -13.41 14.51 -23.62
N ALA A 155 -14.68 14.15 -23.81
CA ALA A 155 -15.67 15.04 -24.40
C ALA A 155 -16.30 15.93 -23.32
N ASP A 156 -16.38 17.23 -23.58
CA ASP A 156 -17.06 18.17 -22.70
C ASP A 156 -18.57 18.10 -22.94
N ALA A 157 -19.34 17.85 -21.87
CA ALA A 157 -20.79 17.73 -21.89
C ALA A 157 -21.51 19.06 -21.55
N GLU A 158 -20.78 20.12 -21.17
CA GLU A 158 -21.39 21.37 -20.69
C GLU A 158 -22.13 22.19 -21.77
N SER A 159 -21.99 21.86 -23.05
CA SER A 159 -22.61 22.62 -24.16
C SER A 159 -23.53 21.72 -25.02
N ALA A 160 -24.85 21.88 -24.85
CA ALA A 160 -25.87 21.07 -25.54
C ALA A 160 -25.81 21.12 -27.09
N ASP A 161 -25.19 22.16 -27.68
CA ASP A 161 -25.15 22.36 -29.14
C ASP A 161 -23.90 21.80 -29.84
N ARG A 162 -22.79 21.53 -29.14
CA ARG A 162 -21.56 21.00 -29.77
C ARG A 162 -20.64 20.31 -28.76
N LYS A 163 -20.30 19.04 -29.02
CA LYS A 163 -19.30 18.29 -28.25
C LYS A 163 -17.90 18.85 -28.55
N THR A 164 -17.25 19.47 -27.58
CA THR A 164 -15.84 19.85 -27.66
C THR A 164 -14.97 18.78 -27.02
N HIS A 165 -13.81 18.50 -27.61
CA HIS A 165 -12.87 17.51 -27.08
C HIS A 165 -11.73 18.19 -26.33
N ASN A 166 -11.34 17.58 -25.21
CA ASN A 166 -10.25 18.00 -24.36
C ASN A 166 -9.25 16.85 -24.24
N CYS A 167 -7.96 17.18 -24.11
CA CYS A 167 -6.90 16.21 -23.87
C CYS A 167 -6.16 16.60 -22.59
N ARG A 168 -6.04 15.67 -21.65
CA ARG A 168 -5.35 15.87 -20.37
C ARG A 168 -4.11 14.99 -20.32
N ILE A 169 -2.96 15.59 -20.08
CA ILE A 169 -1.70 14.88 -19.85
C ILE A 169 -1.38 14.98 -18.36
N ILE A 170 -1.44 13.83 -17.69
CA ILE A 170 -1.29 13.69 -16.25
C ILE A 170 0.06 13.02 -15.97
N PRO A 171 1.06 13.74 -15.45
CA PRO A 171 2.32 13.11 -15.05
C PRO A 171 2.16 12.37 -13.72
N GLU A 172 3.06 11.41 -13.46
CA GLU A 172 3.22 10.80 -12.12
C GLU A 172 3.63 11.86 -11.10
N ARG A 173 4.53 12.77 -11.51
CA ARG A 173 5.00 13.89 -10.71
C ARG A 173 5.18 15.12 -11.58
N GLY A 174 4.67 16.26 -11.13
CA GLY A 174 4.84 17.53 -11.82
C GLY A 174 3.52 18.13 -12.26
N SER A 175 3.58 18.97 -13.29
CA SER A 175 2.48 19.83 -13.69
C SER A 175 1.54 19.21 -14.70
N TRP A 176 0.24 19.42 -14.52
CA TRP A 176 -0.77 18.92 -15.44
C TRP A 176 -0.80 19.82 -16.69
N VAL A 177 -0.93 19.19 -17.87
CA VAL A 177 -1.07 19.91 -19.14
C VAL A 177 -2.41 19.55 -19.74
N GLU A 178 -3.30 20.54 -19.87
CA GLU A 178 -4.65 20.37 -20.41
C GLU A 178 -4.77 21.11 -21.74
N LEU A 179 -5.06 20.38 -22.82
CA LEU A 179 -5.43 20.93 -24.11
C LEU A 179 -6.96 20.97 -24.21
N ASN A 180 -7.52 22.10 -24.63
CA ASN A 180 -8.95 22.29 -24.75
C ASN A 180 -9.26 22.99 -26.08
N VAL A 181 -10.37 22.62 -26.70
CA VAL A 181 -10.91 23.34 -27.86
C VAL A 181 -11.74 24.53 -27.36
N SER A 182 -11.38 25.74 -27.77
CA SER A 182 -12.15 26.94 -27.44
C SER A 182 -13.42 27.06 -28.28
N LYS A 183 -14.37 27.90 -27.86
CA LYS A 183 -15.58 28.23 -28.65
C LYS A 183 -15.28 28.86 -30.01
N LYS A 184 -14.06 29.35 -30.24
CA LYS A 184 -13.60 29.92 -31.52
C LYS A 184 -12.91 28.88 -32.41
N ASP A 185 -13.04 27.59 -32.10
CA ASP A 185 -12.33 26.51 -32.79
C ASP A 185 -10.81 26.77 -32.82
N ALA A 186 -10.23 27.10 -31.66
CA ALA A 186 -8.79 27.23 -31.45
C ALA A 186 -8.33 26.34 -30.29
N LEU A 187 -7.15 25.74 -30.42
CA LEU A 187 -6.53 24.88 -29.41
C LEU A 187 -5.83 25.72 -28.36
N GLN A 188 -6.33 25.63 -27.14
CA GLN A 188 -5.75 26.29 -25.98
C GLN A 188 -5.14 25.26 -25.03
N VAL A 189 -4.02 25.60 -24.43
CA VAL A 189 -3.38 24.84 -23.35
C VAL A 189 -3.50 25.58 -22.03
N ARG A 190 -3.61 24.80 -20.95
CA ARG A 190 -3.50 25.24 -19.57
C ARG A 190 -2.44 24.38 -18.88
N ILE A 191 -1.56 25.02 -18.11
CA ILE A 191 -0.58 24.33 -17.27
C ILE A 191 -0.98 24.54 -15.81
N ASP A 192 -1.31 23.49 -15.08
CA ASP A 192 -1.85 23.56 -13.72
C ASP A 192 -3.04 24.55 -13.60
N GLN A 193 -2.93 25.54 -12.72
CA GLN A 193 -3.94 26.59 -12.50
C GLN A 193 -3.62 27.90 -13.25
N SER A 194 -2.72 27.87 -14.23
CA SER A 194 -2.43 29.06 -15.04
C SER A 194 -3.59 29.44 -15.98
N GLY A 195 -3.57 30.67 -16.50
CA GLY A 195 -4.52 31.08 -17.54
C GLY A 195 -4.36 30.28 -18.83
N LYS A 196 -5.46 30.10 -19.58
CA LYS A 196 -5.45 29.43 -20.89
C LYS A 196 -4.67 30.27 -21.93
N PHE A 197 -3.97 29.60 -22.84
CA PHE A 197 -3.24 30.24 -23.95
C PHE A 197 -3.10 29.32 -25.15
N SER A 198 -2.64 29.80 -26.31
CA SER A 198 -2.50 28.95 -27.50
C SER A 198 -1.59 27.73 -27.26
N ALA A 199 -2.06 26.54 -27.64
CA ALA A 199 -1.28 25.30 -27.53
C ALA A 199 0.02 25.35 -28.34
N LEU A 200 0.03 26.13 -29.43
CA LEU A 200 1.20 26.32 -30.28
C LEU A 200 2.32 27.09 -29.56
N THR A 201 1.99 28.01 -28.63
CA THR A 201 3.00 28.67 -27.81
C THR A 201 3.78 27.65 -26.96
N LEU A 202 3.10 26.62 -26.42
CA LEU A 202 3.79 25.55 -25.68
C LEU A 202 4.67 24.71 -26.62
N LEU A 203 4.16 24.35 -27.79
CA LEU A 203 4.92 23.59 -28.79
C LEU A 203 6.21 24.34 -29.22
N ARG A 204 6.11 25.65 -29.46
CA ARG A 204 7.27 26.52 -29.74
C ARG A 204 8.28 26.55 -28.61
N ALA A 205 7.82 26.55 -27.35
CA ALA A 205 8.71 26.55 -26.19
C ALA A 205 9.41 25.19 -25.96
N MET A 206 8.80 24.07 -26.38
CA MET A 206 9.38 22.73 -26.18
C MET A 206 10.56 22.43 -27.11
N ASP A 207 10.47 22.80 -28.39
CA ASP A 207 11.54 22.55 -29.37
C ASP A 207 11.78 23.80 -30.25
N PRO A 208 13.03 24.30 -30.36
CA PRO A 208 13.40 25.40 -31.25
C PRO A 208 13.02 25.19 -32.73
N LYS A 209 12.88 23.94 -33.20
CA LYS A 209 12.50 23.62 -34.59
C LYS A 209 11.15 24.22 -34.99
N PHE A 210 10.22 24.37 -34.05
CA PHE A 210 8.88 24.87 -34.33
C PHE A 210 8.77 26.40 -34.26
N THR A 211 9.89 27.11 -34.39
CA THR A 211 9.91 28.58 -34.37
C THR A 211 9.08 29.20 -35.49
N ARG A 212 9.03 28.60 -36.68
CA ARG A 212 8.30 29.13 -37.85
C ARG A 212 6.94 28.47 -38.03
N ASP A 213 5.96 29.25 -38.46
CA ASP A 213 4.58 28.80 -38.68
C ASP A 213 4.48 27.76 -39.79
N SER A 214 5.32 27.88 -40.83
CA SER A 214 5.42 26.91 -41.92
C SER A 214 5.85 25.53 -41.47
N GLU A 215 6.72 25.42 -40.46
CA GLU A 215 7.12 24.14 -39.89
C GLU A 215 5.97 23.51 -39.11
N ILE A 216 5.19 24.30 -38.35
CA ILE A 216 4.00 23.81 -37.63
C ILE A 216 2.94 23.31 -38.61
N LEU A 217 2.66 24.07 -39.69
CA LEU A 217 1.64 23.70 -40.67
C LEU A 217 1.98 22.40 -41.42
N LYS A 218 3.27 22.18 -41.77
CA LYS A 218 3.76 20.95 -42.40
C LYS A 218 3.60 19.70 -41.53
N LEU A 219 3.52 19.85 -40.21
CA LEU A 219 3.34 18.71 -39.29
C LEU A 219 1.92 18.15 -39.32
N PHE A 220 0.91 19.01 -39.52
CA PHE A 220 -0.49 18.62 -39.40
C PHE A 220 -1.18 18.49 -40.76
N TYR A 221 -0.70 19.21 -41.78
CA TYR A 221 -1.36 19.24 -43.09
C TYR A 221 -0.41 18.88 -44.23
N LYS A 222 -0.99 18.26 -45.27
CA LYS A 222 -0.27 17.97 -46.51
C LYS A 222 -0.11 19.25 -47.33
N THR A 223 1.14 19.66 -47.55
CA THR A 223 1.47 20.86 -48.33
C THR A 223 1.80 20.51 -49.78
N THR A 224 1.54 21.45 -50.70
CA THR A 224 1.85 21.31 -52.12
C THR A 224 2.64 22.52 -52.60
N LYS A 225 3.75 22.29 -53.31
CA LYS A 225 4.52 23.35 -53.96
C LYS A 225 3.99 23.55 -55.37
N GLU A 226 3.27 24.65 -55.57
CA GLU A 226 2.74 25.03 -56.88
C GLU A 226 3.75 25.93 -57.60
N LYS A 227 4.12 25.57 -58.84
CA LYS A 227 4.98 26.40 -59.69
C LYS A 227 4.17 27.57 -60.23
N VAL A 228 4.71 28.78 -60.07
CA VAL A 228 4.06 30.01 -60.55
C VAL A 228 4.53 30.25 -61.98
N SER A 229 3.64 30.05 -62.94
CA SER A 229 3.87 30.21 -64.38
C SER A 229 2.85 31.20 -64.97
N GLY A 230 3.00 32.48 -64.62
CA GLY A 230 2.15 33.57 -65.09
C GLY A 230 0.66 33.42 -64.75
N GLY A 231 -0.21 34.13 -65.48
CA GLY A 231 -1.64 34.27 -65.19
C GLY A 231 -2.47 32.99 -65.11
N ARG A 232 -2.00 31.84 -65.61
CA ARG A 232 -2.68 30.53 -65.44
C ARG A 232 -2.58 29.97 -64.02
N SER A 233 -1.70 30.52 -63.19
CA SER A 233 -1.49 30.05 -61.82
C SER A 233 -2.46 30.68 -60.82
N VAL A 234 -3.16 31.77 -61.20
CA VAL A 234 -4.14 32.47 -60.35
C VAL A 234 -5.25 31.52 -59.90
N ALA A 235 -5.87 30.79 -60.83
CA ALA A 235 -6.92 29.82 -60.53
C ALA A 235 -6.45 28.62 -59.67
N LYS A 236 -5.13 28.35 -59.62
CA LYS A 236 -4.57 27.30 -58.77
C LYS A 236 -4.29 27.77 -57.35
N LEU A 237 -4.06 29.07 -57.16
CA LEU A 237 -3.71 29.69 -55.88
C LEU A 237 -4.94 30.27 -55.16
N GLU A 238 -5.92 30.75 -55.92
CA GLU A 238 -7.16 31.34 -55.40
C GLU A 238 -7.88 30.35 -54.47
N GLY A 239 -8.19 30.80 -53.25
CA GLY A 239 -8.92 30.01 -52.26
C GLY A 239 -8.07 29.00 -51.47
N ARG A 240 -6.78 28.83 -51.79
CA ARG A 240 -5.83 28.04 -50.97
C ARG A 240 -5.27 28.88 -49.82
N LEU A 241 -4.72 28.19 -48.82
CA LEU A 241 -4.05 28.83 -47.68
C LEU A 241 -2.53 28.88 -47.91
N ALA A 242 -1.90 30.01 -47.56
CA ALA A 242 -0.45 30.16 -47.59
C ALA A 242 0.18 29.36 -46.43
N VAL A 243 1.23 28.57 -46.72
CA VAL A 243 1.94 27.77 -45.70
C VAL A 243 3.04 28.57 -45.01
N ASP A 244 3.68 29.49 -45.72
CA ASP A 244 4.74 30.38 -45.20
C ASP A 244 4.42 31.81 -45.63
N ASP A 245 5.07 32.78 -45.00
CA ASP A 245 4.93 34.19 -45.38
C ASP A 245 5.39 34.39 -46.83
N ILE A 246 4.45 34.79 -47.70
CA ILE A 246 4.75 35.01 -49.12
C ILE A 246 5.33 36.40 -49.27
N VAL A 247 6.66 36.50 -49.33
CA VAL A 247 7.38 37.76 -49.48
C VAL A 247 7.77 38.02 -50.93
N TYR A 248 7.86 39.30 -51.29
CA TYR A 248 8.43 39.70 -52.57
C TYR A 248 9.90 39.23 -52.72
N PRO A 249 10.31 38.75 -53.92
CA PRO A 249 11.67 38.29 -54.12
C PRO A 249 12.68 39.42 -53.97
N LYS A 250 13.92 39.06 -53.57
CA LYS A 250 15.04 39.99 -53.35
C LYS A 250 15.41 40.85 -54.57
N THR A 251 14.92 40.47 -55.76
CA THR A 251 15.15 41.14 -57.04
C THR A 251 14.11 42.21 -57.38
N SER A 252 13.12 42.46 -56.52
CA SER A 252 12.05 43.44 -56.74
C SER A 252 12.21 44.70 -55.87
N ASP A 253 11.63 45.82 -56.31
CA ASP A 253 11.70 47.11 -55.59
C ASP A 253 11.01 47.09 -54.22
N ARG A 254 10.14 46.09 -53.97
CA ARG A 254 9.41 45.87 -52.71
C ARG A 254 9.96 44.67 -51.94
N ALA A 255 11.23 44.31 -52.16
CA ALA A 255 11.88 43.16 -51.54
C ALA A 255 11.73 43.18 -50.01
N GLY A 256 11.17 42.09 -49.47
CA GLY A 256 10.94 41.92 -48.02
C GLY A 256 9.55 42.32 -47.52
N GLU A 257 8.70 42.94 -48.34
CA GLU A 257 7.28 43.12 -47.97
C GLU A 257 6.49 41.80 -48.08
N ILE A 258 5.62 41.55 -47.11
CA ILE A 258 4.76 40.36 -47.05
C ILE A 258 3.50 40.61 -47.90
N ILE A 259 3.24 39.74 -48.88
CA ILE A 259 2.05 39.74 -49.73
C ILE A 259 0.89 39.06 -49.01
N VAL A 260 1.16 37.89 -48.42
CA VAL A 260 0.20 37.08 -47.65
C VAL A 260 0.93 36.49 -46.45
N GLU A 261 0.39 36.69 -45.24
CA GLU A 261 0.89 36.06 -44.01
C GLU A 261 0.57 34.55 -44.00
N ALA A 262 1.41 33.75 -43.34
CA ALA A 262 1.18 32.32 -43.15
C ALA A 262 -0.19 32.04 -42.50
N GLY A 263 -0.90 31.02 -42.99
CA GLY A 263 -2.24 30.64 -42.50
C GLY A 263 -3.40 31.52 -42.98
N CYS A 264 -3.14 32.52 -43.84
CA CYS A 264 -4.19 33.31 -44.48
C CYS A 264 -4.65 32.75 -45.83
N LYS A 265 -5.91 33.00 -46.19
CA LYS A 265 -6.51 32.59 -47.46
C LYS A 265 -6.08 33.54 -48.56
N ILE A 266 -5.57 32.99 -49.65
CA ILE A 266 -5.12 33.76 -50.80
C ILE A 266 -6.36 34.25 -51.55
N THR A 267 -6.59 35.56 -51.53
CA THR A 267 -7.63 36.21 -52.34
C THR A 267 -7.21 36.27 -53.80
N ARG A 268 -8.17 36.49 -54.70
CA ARG A 268 -7.89 36.63 -56.13
C ARG A 268 -6.86 37.74 -56.42
N ASP A 269 -7.00 38.90 -55.79
CA ASP A 269 -6.08 40.03 -55.94
C ASP A 269 -4.67 39.67 -55.46
N GLN A 270 -4.56 38.94 -54.34
CA GLN A 270 -3.28 38.44 -53.83
C GLN A 270 -2.67 37.40 -54.76
N ALA A 271 -3.46 36.51 -55.35
CA ALA A 271 -2.99 35.53 -56.33
C ALA A 271 -2.44 36.20 -57.60
N GLU A 272 -3.07 37.28 -58.06
CA GLU A 272 -2.58 38.09 -59.19
C GLU A 272 -1.27 38.82 -58.83
N LEU A 273 -1.16 39.37 -57.61
CA LEU A 273 0.06 39.98 -57.07
C LEU A 273 1.22 38.96 -56.99
N ILE A 274 0.95 37.74 -56.52
CA ILE A 274 1.93 36.64 -56.45
C ILE A 274 2.41 36.22 -57.84
N CYS A 275 1.52 36.21 -58.84
CA CYS A 275 1.91 35.89 -60.21
C CYS A 275 2.75 37.00 -60.86
N THR A 276 2.56 38.25 -60.44
CA THR A 276 3.27 39.44 -60.95
C THR A 276 4.59 39.68 -60.21
N SER A 277 4.75 39.17 -58.98
CA SER A 277 5.94 39.35 -58.15
C SER A 277 7.18 38.60 -58.65
N GLY A 278 7.03 37.64 -59.57
CA GLY A 278 8.14 36.88 -60.15
C GLY A 278 8.65 35.72 -59.29
N LEU A 279 7.89 35.28 -58.29
CA LEU A 279 8.24 34.09 -57.49
C LEU A 279 8.19 32.82 -58.35
N PRO A 280 9.16 31.88 -58.22
CA PRO A 280 9.20 30.67 -59.04
C PRO A 280 8.20 29.58 -58.58
N ALA A 281 7.94 29.51 -57.27
CA ALA A 281 6.99 28.57 -56.67
C ALA A 281 6.49 29.09 -55.33
N VAL A 282 5.27 28.72 -54.96
CA VAL A 282 4.67 29.03 -53.66
C VAL A 282 4.17 27.74 -53.03
N GLU A 283 4.35 27.62 -51.71
CA GLU A 283 3.86 26.49 -50.94
C GLU A 283 2.46 26.80 -50.40
N VAL A 284 1.48 26.01 -50.81
CA VAL A 284 0.06 26.20 -50.50
C VAL A 284 -0.56 24.92 -49.97
N MET A 285 -1.57 25.07 -49.12
CA MET A 285 -2.38 23.97 -48.59
C MET A 285 -3.86 24.18 -48.89
N GLN A 286 -4.61 23.07 -48.93
CA GLN A 286 -6.07 23.12 -49.07
C GLN A 286 -6.73 23.58 -47.76
N GLU A 287 -7.87 24.26 -47.89
CA GLU A 287 -8.70 24.62 -46.75
C GLU A 287 -9.24 23.35 -46.08
N GLN A 288 -9.05 23.24 -44.76
CA GLN A 288 -9.44 22.06 -43.98
C GLN A 288 -10.85 22.24 -43.45
N LYS A 289 -11.60 21.13 -43.31
CA LYS A 289 -12.96 21.16 -42.77
C LYS A 289 -13.00 21.67 -41.33
N VAL A 290 -11.95 21.42 -40.56
CA VAL A 290 -11.82 21.81 -39.15
C VAL A 290 -10.59 22.72 -38.98
N PRO A 291 -10.75 24.06 -38.96
CA PRO A 291 -9.62 25.01 -38.97
C PRO A 291 -8.95 25.21 -37.59
N LEU A 292 -8.82 24.16 -36.77
CA LEU A 292 -8.31 24.23 -35.38
C LEU A 292 -6.90 24.83 -35.29
N ILE A 293 -5.95 24.29 -36.08
CA ILE A 293 -4.55 24.76 -36.05
C ILE A 293 -4.41 26.18 -36.61
N VAL A 294 -5.15 26.52 -37.66
CA VAL A 294 -5.06 27.84 -38.32
C VAL A 294 -5.59 28.93 -37.40
N ASN A 295 -6.70 28.70 -36.72
CA ASN A 295 -7.23 29.64 -35.72
C ASN A 295 -6.28 29.77 -34.51
N SER A 296 -5.64 28.66 -34.10
CA SER A 296 -4.64 28.67 -33.01
C SER A 296 -3.38 29.48 -33.35
N LEU A 297 -2.96 29.47 -34.63
CA LEU A 297 -1.86 30.31 -35.12
C LEU A 297 -2.21 31.79 -35.05
N ARG A 298 -3.45 32.17 -35.46
CA ARG A 298 -3.92 33.56 -35.36
C ARG A 298 -3.95 34.03 -33.90
N GLU A 299 -4.46 33.21 -32.99
CA GLU A 299 -4.48 33.54 -31.56
C GLU A 299 -3.06 33.67 -30.97
N ASP A 300 -2.13 32.81 -31.38
CA ASP A 300 -0.71 32.89 -30.97
C ASP A 300 -0.04 34.17 -31.49
N ALA A 301 -0.29 34.54 -32.76
CA ALA A 301 0.24 35.75 -33.39
C ALA A 301 -0.32 37.03 -32.77
N ASP A 302 -1.64 37.10 -32.54
CA ASP A 302 -2.30 38.24 -31.89
C ASP A 302 -1.77 38.43 -30.46
N GLU A 303 -1.56 37.35 -29.73
CA GLU A 303 -1.05 37.42 -28.36
C GLU A 303 0.43 37.82 -28.30
N SER A 304 1.25 37.32 -29.23
CA SER A 304 2.66 37.71 -29.35
C SER A 304 2.78 39.21 -29.67
N LYS A 305 2.01 39.70 -30.66
CA LYS A 305 1.90 41.14 -31.00
C LYS A 305 1.49 41.98 -29.79
N ARG A 306 0.53 41.52 -28.97
CA ARG A 306 0.03 42.27 -27.81
C ARG A 306 1.01 42.33 -26.63
N ARG A 307 1.75 41.26 -26.35
CA ARG A 307 2.60 41.16 -25.14
C ARG A 307 4.04 41.59 -25.36
N THR A 308 4.63 41.19 -26.49
CA THR A 308 6.06 41.39 -26.75
C THR A 308 6.30 42.25 -27.99
N GLY A 309 5.32 42.38 -28.87
CA GLY A 309 5.44 43.19 -30.10
C GLY A 309 6.35 42.56 -31.16
N VAL A 310 6.71 41.28 -30.98
CA VAL A 310 7.58 40.51 -31.89
C VAL A 310 6.73 39.42 -32.56
N ALA A 311 7.22 38.84 -33.66
CA ALA A 311 6.62 37.65 -34.25
C ALA A 311 6.79 36.43 -33.32
N PRO A 312 5.85 35.47 -33.34
CA PRO A 312 5.95 34.25 -32.53
C PRO A 312 7.26 33.50 -32.80
N SER A 313 8.03 33.25 -31.74
CA SER A 313 9.30 32.52 -31.81
C SER A 313 9.53 31.66 -30.56
N HIS A 314 10.53 30.78 -30.58
CA HIS A 314 10.88 29.95 -29.41
C HIS A 314 11.20 30.80 -28.17
N GLU A 315 11.97 31.87 -28.34
CA GLU A 315 12.38 32.76 -27.24
C GLU A 315 11.20 33.57 -26.70
N ASP A 316 10.37 34.09 -27.60
CA ASP A 316 9.12 34.78 -27.24
C ASP A 316 8.17 33.87 -26.46
N ALA A 317 8.02 32.61 -26.90
CA ALA A 317 7.18 31.63 -26.23
C ALA A 317 7.65 31.33 -24.80
N LEU A 318 8.95 31.16 -24.58
CA LEU A 318 9.53 30.96 -23.24
C LEU A 318 9.24 32.15 -22.32
N ILE A 319 9.41 33.38 -22.82
CA ILE A 319 9.13 34.60 -22.05
C ILE A 319 7.64 34.69 -21.70
N ARG A 320 6.75 34.43 -22.67
CA ARG A 320 5.30 34.46 -22.44
C ARG A 320 4.86 33.42 -21.40
N ILE A 321 5.43 32.21 -21.44
CA ILE A 321 5.16 31.18 -20.43
C ILE A 321 5.70 31.61 -19.06
N TYR A 322 6.91 32.16 -18.99
CA TYR A 322 7.50 32.66 -17.74
C TYR A 322 6.65 33.75 -17.08
N GLN A 323 6.19 34.74 -17.86
CA GLN A 323 5.31 35.80 -17.37
C GLN A 323 3.98 35.27 -16.81
N ARG A 324 3.46 34.16 -17.35
CA ARG A 324 2.23 33.53 -16.86
C ARG A 324 2.44 32.72 -15.60
N LEU A 325 3.53 31.95 -15.53
CA LEU A 325 3.84 31.14 -14.36
C LEU A 325 4.28 31.97 -13.16
N ARG A 326 4.92 33.13 -13.40
CA ARG A 326 5.39 34.05 -12.37
C ARG A 326 4.96 35.49 -12.68
N PRO A 327 3.68 35.83 -12.48
CA PRO A 327 3.19 37.19 -12.71
C PRO A 327 3.94 38.17 -11.78
N GLY A 328 4.38 39.31 -12.33
CA GLY A 328 5.05 40.38 -11.58
C GLY A 328 6.59 40.32 -11.55
N ASN A 329 7.21 39.21 -11.96
CA ASN A 329 8.67 39.15 -12.10
C ASN A 329 9.10 39.65 -13.49
N PRO A 330 10.17 40.48 -13.59
CA PRO A 330 10.67 40.93 -14.88
C PRO A 330 11.12 39.72 -15.73
N PRO A 331 10.68 39.62 -16.99
CA PRO A 331 11.07 38.53 -17.87
C PRO A 331 12.55 38.66 -18.26
N ALA A 332 13.32 37.61 -18.05
CA ALA A 332 14.66 37.46 -18.60
C ALA A 332 14.74 36.11 -19.30
N LEU A 333 15.34 36.06 -20.48
CA LEU A 333 15.37 34.86 -21.33
C LEU A 333 16.06 33.69 -20.61
N ASP A 334 17.19 33.94 -19.95
CA ASP A 334 17.92 32.89 -19.22
C ASP A 334 17.10 32.31 -18.06
N LYS A 335 16.39 33.17 -17.32
CA LYS A 335 15.51 32.74 -16.24
C LYS A 335 14.28 31.98 -16.76
N ALA A 336 13.76 32.40 -17.92
CA ALA A 336 12.63 31.74 -18.57
C ALA A 336 13.00 30.34 -19.07
N ARG A 337 14.16 30.21 -19.72
CA ARG A 337 14.70 28.91 -20.17
C ARG A 337 14.98 27.99 -18.98
N ALA A 338 15.68 28.48 -17.95
CA ALA A 338 15.97 27.70 -16.76
C ALA A 338 14.69 27.21 -16.06
N LEU A 339 13.67 28.07 -15.92
CA LEU A 339 12.39 27.69 -15.33
C LEU A 339 11.67 26.63 -16.17
N PHE A 340 11.70 26.76 -17.50
CA PHE A 340 11.04 25.80 -18.39
C PHE A 340 11.71 24.44 -18.37
N ASP A 341 13.05 24.40 -18.45
CA ASP A 341 13.83 23.17 -18.36
C ASP A 341 13.63 22.49 -17.00
N GLU A 342 13.65 23.26 -15.91
CA GLU A 342 13.35 22.77 -14.55
C GLU A 342 11.92 22.23 -14.41
N LYS A 343 10.94 22.74 -15.17
CA LYS A 343 9.53 22.36 -15.05
C LYS A 343 9.11 21.18 -15.94
N PHE A 344 9.78 20.96 -17.07
CA PHE A 344 9.38 19.91 -18.03
C PHE A 344 10.49 18.94 -18.42
N LYS A 345 11.77 19.31 -18.26
CA LYS A 345 12.93 18.46 -18.63
C LYS A 345 13.67 17.86 -17.43
N ASP A 346 13.56 18.46 -16.25
CA ASP A 346 14.14 17.88 -15.01
C ASP A 346 13.30 16.71 -14.49
N THR A 347 13.86 15.51 -14.54
CA THR A 347 13.23 14.26 -14.06
C THR A 347 12.89 14.28 -12.57
N ASN A 348 13.58 15.10 -11.76
CA ASN A 348 13.30 15.24 -10.34
C ASN A 348 12.01 16.03 -10.06
N ARG A 349 11.57 16.87 -10.99
CA ARG A 349 10.37 17.71 -10.84
C ARG A 349 9.23 17.29 -11.74
N TYR A 350 9.53 16.86 -12.95
CA TYR A 350 8.57 16.38 -13.94
C TYR A 350 8.90 14.96 -14.37
N ARG A 351 7.99 14.04 -14.10
CA ARG A 351 8.13 12.62 -14.40
C ARG A 351 6.78 12.07 -14.83
N LEU A 352 6.70 11.55 -16.04
CA LEU A 352 5.54 10.78 -16.53
C LEU A 352 5.46 9.41 -15.85
N GLY A 353 6.62 8.89 -15.44
CA GLY A 353 6.74 7.54 -14.90
C GLY A 353 6.71 6.48 -16.00
N ARG A 354 7.04 5.24 -15.63
CA ARG A 354 6.99 4.09 -16.55
C ARG A 354 5.57 3.88 -17.08
N VAL A 355 4.59 3.97 -16.18
CA VAL A 355 3.15 3.84 -16.50
C VAL A 355 2.67 4.94 -17.43
N GLY A 356 3.03 6.20 -17.17
CA GLY A 356 2.61 7.32 -18.02
C GLY A 356 3.19 7.22 -19.42
N ARG A 357 4.48 6.85 -19.54
CA ARG A 357 5.11 6.60 -20.84
C ARG A 357 4.46 5.44 -21.58
N PHE A 358 4.20 4.32 -20.90
CA PHE A 358 3.49 3.16 -21.46
C PHE A 358 2.10 3.55 -22.00
N ARG A 359 1.29 4.28 -21.23
CA ARG A 359 -0.05 4.70 -21.66
C ARG A 359 -0.01 5.65 -22.85
N ILE A 360 0.89 6.64 -22.85
CA ILE A 360 1.06 7.58 -23.97
C ILE A 360 1.45 6.82 -25.24
N ASN A 361 2.43 5.92 -25.15
CA ASN A 361 2.88 5.12 -26.27
C ASN A 361 1.76 4.24 -26.84
N ARG A 362 1.03 3.55 -25.97
CA ARG A 362 -0.10 2.70 -26.37
C ARG A 362 -1.21 3.50 -27.04
N LYS A 363 -1.63 4.62 -26.42
CA LYS A 363 -2.77 5.43 -26.91
C LYS A 363 -2.46 6.17 -28.21
N LEU A 364 -1.22 6.64 -28.38
CA LEU A 364 -0.80 7.42 -29.54
C LEU A 364 -0.06 6.59 -30.61
N GLY A 365 0.18 5.30 -30.37
CA GLY A 365 0.93 4.43 -31.27
C GLY A 365 2.40 4.80 -31.42
N LEU A 366 3.05 5.25 -30.33
CA LEU A 366 4.45 5.65 -30.32
C LEU A 366 5.35 4.52 -29.79
N ASP A 367 6.53 4.34 -30.38
CA ASP A 367 7.55 3.37 -29.94
C ASP A 367 8.72 4.10 -29.25
N VAL A 368 8.46 4.63 -28.05
CA VAL A 368 9.47 5.37 -27.25
C VAL A 368 9.89 4.51 -26.06
N PRO A 369 11.20 4.36 -25.75
CA PRO A 369 11.64 3.59 -24.60
C PRO A 369 11.03 4.06 -23.26
N GLU A 370 10.71 3.13 -22.34
CA GLU A 370 10.19 3.45 -21.00
C GLU A 370 11.15 4.29 -20.13
N THR A 371 12.41 4.37 -20.51
CA THR A 371 13.44 5.19 -19.84
C THR A 371 13.23 6.68 -20.04
N GLU A 372 12.51 7.09 -21.09
CA GLU A 372 12.20 8.49 -21.40
C GLU A 372 11.01 8.98 -20.58
N MET A 373 11.30 9.58 -19.42
CA MET A 373 10.30 9.90 -18.40
C MET A 373 9.80 11.35 -18.44
N THR A 374 10.24 12.18 -19.39
CA THR A 374 9.81 13.58 -19.54
C THR A 374 8.88 13.73 -20.74
N LEU A 375 8.09 14.82 -20.77
CA LEU A 375 7.19 15.09 -21.89
C LEU A 375 7.97 15.64 -23.09
N ARG A 376 7.85 14.99 -24.26
CA ARG A 376 8.51 15.42 -25.50
C ARG A 376 7.60 16.28 -26.36
N ALA A 377 8.20 17.08 -27.24
CA ALA A 377 7.45 17.83 -28.24
C ALA A 377 6.66 16.89 -29.18
N ASP A 378 7.24 15.74 -29.55
CA ASP A 378 6.58 14.73 -30.38
C ASP A 378 5.32 14.14 -29.71
N ASP A 379 5.35 13.95 -28.39
CA ASP A 379 4.18 13.48 -27.62
C ASP A 379 3.03 14.48 -27.73
N LEU A 380 3.34 15.78 -27.62
CA LEU A 380 2.37 16.86 -27.76
C LEU A 380 1.82 16.95 -29.20
N ILE A 381 2.66 16.75 -30.21
CA ILE A 381 2.24 16.73 -31.61
C ILE A 381 1.28 15.56 -31.87
N ALA A 382 1.63 14.37 -31.39
CA ALA A 382 0.79 13.18 -31.52
C ALA A 382 -0.55 13.35 -30.80
N ALA A 383 -0.55 13.96 -29.61
CA ALA A 383 -1.77 14.31 -28.88
C ALA A 383 -2.68 15.28 -29.67
N ILE A 384 -2.09 16.32 -30.27
CA ILE A 384 -2.83 17.27 -31.11
C ILE A 384 -3.39 16.56 -32.36
N ARG A 385 -2.62 15.67 -33.00
CA ARG A 385 -3.11 14.87 -34.14
C ARG A 385 -4.30 13.99 -33.75
N TYR A 386 -4.26 13.35 -32.58
CA TYR A 386 -5.36 12.54 -32.08
C TYR A 386 -6.62 13.39 -31.84
N MET A 387 -6.49 14.59 -31.27
CA MET A 387 -7.63 15.51 -31.14
C MET A 387 -8.21 15.98 -32.48
N LEU A 388 -7.37 16.17 -33.51
CA LEU A 388 -7.84 16.51 -34.86
C LEU A 388 -8.69 15.38 -35.43
N LYS A 389 -8.22 14.12 -35.34
CA LYS A 389 -8.98 12.94 -35.77
C LYS A 389 -10.32 12.80 -35.03
N LEU A 390 -10.33 13.01 -33.71
CA LEU A 390 -11.58 13.04 -32.92
C LEU A 390 -12.56 14.10 -33.43
N SER A 391 -12.05 15.28 -33.78
CA SER A 391 -12.87 16.40 -34.27
C SER A 391 -13.40 16.19 -35.69
N GLU A 392 -12.71 15.39 -36.50
CA GLU A 392 -13.12 15.00 -37.85
C GLU A 392 -14.18 13.88 -37.86
N GLY A 393 -14.28 13.12 -36.76
CA GLY A 393 -15.24 12.02 -36.61
C GLY A 393 -14.84 10.74 -37.35
N GLU A 394 -13.54 10.53 -37.59
CA GLU A 394 -13.03 9.26 -38.13
C GLU A 394 -13.25 8.14 -37.09
N GLY A 395 -14.02 7.10 -37.45
CA GLY A 395 -14.45 6.03 -36.54
C GLY A 395 -13.34 5.09 -36.02
N GLU A 396 -12.07 5.39 -36.27
CA GLU A 396 -10.93 4.66 -35.71
C GLU A 396 -10.56 5.15 -34.29
N VAL A 397 -11.09 6.31 -33.85
CA VAL A 397 -10.60 7.03 -32.68
C VAL A 397 -11.75 7.34 -31.73
N GLU A 398 -11.62 6.91 -30.48
CA GLU A 398 -12.66 7.06 -29.45
C GLU A 398 -12.18 7.91 -28.27
N VAL A 399 -13.16 8.49 -27.57
CA VAL A 399 -13.00 9.24 -26.31
C VAL A 399 -12.75 8.24 -25.17
N ASP A 400 -11.88 8.60 -24.24
CA ASP A 400 -11.58 7.76 -23.09
C ASP A 400 -12.66 7.85 -22.02
N ASP A 401 -13.07 6.68 -21.51
CA ASP A 401 -13.81 6.58 -20.27
C ASP A 401 -12.83 6.64 -19.08
N ILE A 402 -13.02 7.64 -18.22
CA ILE A 402 -12.16 7.91 -17.07
C ILE A 402 -12.28 6.82 -15.99
N ASP A 403 -13.40 6.10 -15.96
CA ASP A 403 -13.74 5.13 -14.93
C ASP A 403 -13.34 3.70 -15.33
N HIS A 404 -13.02 3.49 -16.60
CA HIS A 404 -12.43 2.25 -17.11
C HIS A 404 -11.15 1.88 -16.33
N LEU A 405 -11.05 0.63 -15.87
CA LEU A 405 -9.88 0.14 -15.11
C LEU A 405 -8.58 0.10 -15.92
N GLY A 406 -8.63 0.29 -17.23
CA GLY A 406 -7.44 0.53 -18.07
C GLY A 406 -6.84 1.94 -17.90
N ASN A 407 -7.60 2.86 -17.28
CA ASN A 407 -7.22 4.25 -17.01
C ASN A 407 -7.07 4.52 -15.50
N ARG A 408 -7.51 3.59 -14.65
CA ARG A 408 -7.28 3.61 -13.19
C ARG A 408 -6.28 2.54 -12.80
N ARG A 409 -5.35 2.86 -11.92
CA ARG A 409 -4.38 1.89 -11.40
C ARG A 409 -4.43 1.81 -9.89
N LEU A 410 -4.07 0.65 -9.37
CA LEU A 410 -3.88 0.41 -7.97
C LEU A 410 -2.51 0.95 -7.53
N ARG A 411 -2.49 1.72 -6.45
CA ARG A 411 -1.27 1.99 -5.68
C ARG A 411 -1.22 0.99 -4.54
N THR A 412 -0.22 0.14 -4.62
CA THR A 412 0.13 -0.83 -3.59
C THR A 412 0.93 -0.14 -2.48
N ILE A 413 1.09 -0.85 -1.36
CA ILE A 413 1.75 -0.33 -0.15
C ILE A 413 3.18 0.14 -0.41
N ASP A 414 3.91 -0.51 -1.32
CA ASP A 414 5.28 -0.14 -1.67
C ASP A 414 5.38 1.21 -2.36
N GLU A 415 4.53 1.50 -3.34
CA GLU A 415 4.49 2.80 -4.00
C GLU A 415 4.09 3.92 -3.04
N LEU A 416 3.11 3.66 -2.18
CA LEU A 416 2.63 4.62 -1.19
C LEU A 416 3.70 4.91 -0.13
N ALA A 417 4.34 3.86 0.41
CA ALA A 417 5.41 3.99 1.39
C ALA A 417 6.65 4.65 0.78
N SER A 418 7.05 4.28 -0.45
CA SER A 418 8.16 4.89 -1.16
C SER A 418 7.95 6.38 -1.39
N ASP A 419 6.73 6.81 -1.72
CA ASP A 419 6.43 8.23 -1.91
C ASP A 419 6.49 9.05 -0.63
N GLU A 420 5.98 8.52 0.49
CA GLU A 420 6.09 9.21 1.78
C GLU A 420 7.53 9.23 2.29
N LEU A 421 8.27 8.12 2.18
CA LEU A 421 9.70 8.09 2.50
C LEU A 421 10.49 9.06 1.62
N ARG A 422 10.21 9.13 0.31
CA ARG A 422 10.84 10.06 -0.62
C ARG A 422 10.66 11.50 -0.17
N LYS A 423 9.47 11.90 0.29
CA LYS A 423 9.25 13.25 0.87
C LYS A 423 10.13 13.48 2.09
N GLY A 424 10.24 12.49 2.98
CA GLY A 424 11.13 12.51 4.14
C GLY A 424 12.59 12.71 3.73
N PHE A 425 13.09 11.91 2.78
CA PHE A 425 14.46 11.98 2.31
C PHE A 425 14.75 13.24 1.48
N LEU A 426 13.80 13.80 0.74
CA LEU A 426 13.96 15.10 0.07
C LEU A 426 14.13 16.24 1.08
N LYS A 427 13.43 16.18 2.22
CA LYS A 427 13.63 17.11 3.34
C LYS A 427 15.01 16.92 3.96
N LEU A 428 15.42 15.66 4.19
CA LEU A 428 16.76 15.32 4.66
C LEU A 428 17.84 15.86 3.72
N ARG A 429 17.69 15.69 2.40
CA ARG A 429 18.64 16.19 1.39
C ARG A 429 18.87 17.69 1.54
N ARG A 430 17.81 18.48 1.67
CA ARG A 430 17.91 19.94 1.86
C ARG A 430 18.65 20.28 3.15
N THR A 431 18.28 19.65 4.26
CA THR A 431 18.93 19.88 5.56
C THR A 431 20.41 19.46 5.56
N VAL A 432 20.75 18.36 4.90
CA VAL A 432 22.14 17.90 4.75
C VAL A 432 22.94 18.88 3.90
N GLN A 433 22.39 19.32 2.76
CA GLN A 433 23.06 20.28 1.88
C GLN A 433 23.29 21.63 2.56
N GLU A 434 22.35 22.12 3.36
CA GLU A 434 22.51 23.32 4.19
C GLU A 434 23.59 23.14 5.27
N ARG A 435 23.59 21.99 5.98
CA ARG A 435 24.58 21.70 7.03
C ARG A 435 25.99 21.52 6.50
N MET A 436 26.15 20.99 5.28
CA MET A 436 27.44 20.87 4.61
C MET A 436 28.08 22.23 4.33
N SER A 437 27.28 23.28 4.13
CA SER A 437 27.81 24.63 3.91
C SER A 437 28.04 25.43 5.18
N LEU A 438 27.43 25.05 6.31
CA LEU A 438 27.55 25.76 7.59
C LEU A 438 28.63 25.21 8.52
N LYS A 439 28.95 23.92 8.42
CA LYS A 439 29.93 23.27 9.30
C LYS A 439 31.34 23.32 8.72
N ASP A 440 32.35 23.19 9.58
CA ASP A 440 33.73 23.03 9.16
C ASP A 440 34.00 21.61 8.61
N VAL A 441 34.78 21.53 7.53
CA VAL A 441 35.05 20.30 6.78
C VAL A 441 35.75 19.23 7.65
N ALA A 442 36.46 19.61 8.70
CA ALA A 442 37.19 18.67 9.57
C ALA A 442 36.30 17.91 10.58
N GLU A 443 35.19 18.51 11.05
CA GLU A 443 34.34 17.93 12.10
C GLU A 443 33.09 17.22 11.56
N MET A 444 32.83 17.34 10.26
CA MET A 444 31.64 16.75 9.67
C MET A 444 31.80 15.24 9.52
N SER A 445 30.80 14.49 9.95
CA SER A 445 30.66 13.05 9.70
C SER A 445 29.23 12.76 9.21
N PRO A 446 28.97 11.61 8.55
CA PRO A 446 27.61 11.24 8.17
C PRO A 446 26.61 11.32 9.34
N ARG A 447 27.00 10.87 10.54
CA ARG A 447 26.16 10.95 11.75
C ARG A 447 25.84 12.37 12.18
N THR A 448 26.79 13.30 12.06
CA THR A 448 26.57 14.70 12.49
C THR A 448 25.82 15.54 11.45
N LEU A 449 25.77 15.09 10.19
CA LEU A 449 25.03 15.74 9.12
C LEU A 449 23.57 15.34 9.09
N ILE A 450 23.26 14.07 9.35
CA ILE A 450 21.90 13.52 9.21
C ILE A 450 21.07 13.71 10.48
N ASN A 451 19.81 14.09 10.29
CA ASN A 451 18.82 14.09 11.35
C ASN A 451 17.79 12.96 11.12
N PRO A 452 17.80 11.89 11.94
CA PRO A 452 16.89 10.77 11.75
C PRO A 452 15.42 11.14 11.96
N LYS A 453 15.11 12.18 12.76
CA LYS A 453 13.73 12.60 13.05
C LYS A 453 12.90 12.93 11.80
N SER A 454 13.56 13.36 10.72
CA SER A 454 12.87 13.68 9.47
C SER A 454 12.32 12.42 8.75
N ILE A 455 13.02 11.29 8.90
CA ILE A 455 12.63 10.01 8.29
C ILE A 455 11.71 9.25 9.23
N SER A 456 12.04 9.16 10.53
CA SER A 456 11.18 8.50 11.51
C SER A 456 9.77 9.11 11.53
N ALA A 457 9.66 10.44 11.50
CA ALA A 457 8.37 11.11 11.44
C ALA A 457 7.59 10.84 10.15
N ALA A 458 8.27 10.60 9.01
CA ALA A 458 7.60 10.23 7.77
C ALA A 458 7.04 8.80 7.83
N ILE A 459 7.80 7.88 8.42
CA ILE A 459 7.37 6.49 8.67
C ILE A 459 6.17 6.48 9.62
N GLU A 460 6.28 7.15 10.77
CA GLU A 460 5.20 7.27 11.77
C GLU A 460 3.94 7.94 11.19
N TYR A 461 4.12 8.95 10.33
CA TYR A 461 3.00 9.59 9.66
C TYR A 461 2.28 8.63 8.72
N PHE A 462 3.01 7.91 7.86
CA PHE A 462 2.42 6.98 6.89
C PHE A 462 1.65 5.85 7.57
N PHE A 463 2.29 5.14 8.51
CA PHE A 463 1.68 3.99 9.17
C PHE A 463 0.75 4.37 10.32
N GLY A 464 0.92 5.53 10.96
CA GLY A 464 0.15 5.91 12.14
C GLY A 464 -0.97 6.92 11.88
N ARG A 465 -0.79 7.87 10.96
CA ARG A 465 -1.73 8.99 10.75
C ARG A 465 -2.29 9.07 9.33
N GLY A 466 -1.78 8.28 8.40
CA GLY A 466 -2.26 8.24 7.02
C GLY A 466 -3.73 7.82 6.94
N GLU A 467 -4.50 8.43 6.04
CA GLU A 467 -5.92 8.11 5.84
C GLU A 467 -6.16 6.67 5.37
N LEU A 468 -5.16 6.09 4.70
CA LEU A 468 -5.17 4.72 4.21
C LEU A 468 -4.70 3.71 5.27
N SER A 469 -4.05 4.16 6.36
CA SER A 469 -3.66 3.30 7.47
C SER A 469 -4.76 3.27 8.53
N GLN A 470 -5.56 2.21 8.48
CA GLN A 470 -6.76 2.04 9.28
C GLN A 470 -6.52 0.98 10.36
N VAL A 471 -7.19 1.09 11.49
CA VAL A 471 -7.21 0.01 12.49
C VAL A 471 -7.87 -1.21 11.84
N VAL A 472 -7.28 -2.39 12.00
CA VAL A 472 -7.80 -3.62 11.38
C VAL A 472 -9.16 -3.95 11.97
N ASP A 473 -10.09 -4.35 11.10
CA ASP A 473 -11.40 -4.85 11.51
C ASP A 473 -11.20 -6.33 11.92
N GLN A 474 -11.17 -6.63 13.22
CA GLN A 474 -10.82 -7.95 13.76
C GLN A 474 -12.00 -8.71 14.38
N THR A 475 -13.22 -8.35 14.01
CA THR A 475 -14.41 -9.04 14.53
C THR A 475 -14.33 -10.55 14.30
N ASN A 476 -13.93 -10.97 13.09
CA ASN A 476 -13.72 -12.36 12.71
C ASN A 476 -12.69 -12.48 11.57
N PRO A 477 -12.23 -13.71 11.20
CA PRO A 477 -11.23 -13.90 10.15
C PRO A 477 -11.60 -13.31 8.78
N LEU A 478 -12.89 -13.36 8.41
CA LEU A 478 -13.38 -12.81 7.15
C LEU A 478 -13.30 -11.28 7.13
N SER A 479 -13.67 -10.63 8.24
CA SER A 479 -13.59 -9.17 8.38
C SER A 479 -12.16 -8.67 8.15
N MET A 480 -11.19 -9.34 8.79
CA MET A 480 -9.76 -9.02 8.64
C MET A 480 -9.29 -9.18 7.19
N LEU A 481 -9.54 -10.33 6.58
CA LEU A 481 -9.11 -10.62 5.20
C LEU A 481 -9.75 -9.67 4.17
N THR A 482 -11.03 -9.33 4.35
CA THR A 482 -11.71 -8.40 3.45
C THR A 482 -11.21 -6.97 3.61
N HIS A 483 -10.75 -6.59 4.80
CA HIS A 483 -10.11 -5.29 5.03
C HIS A 483 -8.73 -5.22 4.36
N GLU A 484 -7.93 -6.28 4.43
CA GLU A 484 -6.63 -6.39 3.74
C GLU A 484 -6.74 -6.28 2.22
N ARG A 485 -7.86 -6.77 1.66
CA ARG A 485 -8.20 -6.75 0.23
C ARG A 485 -9.05 -5.56 -0.21
N ARG A 486 -9.23 -4.58 0.68
CA ARG A 486 -10.04 -3.39 0.43
C ARG A 486 -9.33 -2.44 -0.54
N LEU A 487 -10.12 -1.86 -1.44
CA LEU A 487 -9.73 -0.83 -2.38
C LEU A 487 -10.40 0.48 -2.02
N SER A 488 -9.63 1.56 -1.95
CA SER A 488 -10.15 2.90 -1.67
C SER A 488 -9.86 3.86 -2.81
N ALA A 489 -10.88 4.50 -3.35
CA ALA A 489 -10.73 5.64 -4.26
C ALA A 489 -10.42 6.96 -3.52
N LEU A 490 -10.46 6.93 -2.18
CA LEU A 490 -10.17 8.06 -1.30
C LEU A 490 -8.66 8.14 -0.99
N GLY A 491 -8.25 9.18 -0.28
CA GLY A 491 -6.85 9.37 0.15
C GLY A 491 -6.07 10.39 -0.69
N PRO A 492 -4.77 10.55 -0.42
CA PRO A 492 -3.94 11.56 -1.07
C PRO A 492 -3.84 11.32 -2.58
N GLY A 493 -4.17 12.34 -3.39
CA GLY A 493 -4.21 12.23 -4.85
C GLY A 493 -5.44 11.49 -5.41
N GLY A 494 -6.30 10.95 -4.55
CA GLY A 494 -7.56 10.33 -4.92
C GLY A 494 -8.74 11.30 -4.92
N LEU A 495 -9.94 10.75 -4.84
CA LEU A 495 -11.19 11.50 -4.80
C LEU A 495 -11.56 11.90 -3.37
N ASN A 496 -12.34 12.97 -3.24
CA ASN A 496 -12.95 13.35 -1.98
C ASN A 496 -14.45 12.99 -2.02
N ARG A 497 -15.02 12.54 -0.89
CA ARG A 497 -16.43 12.13 -0.78
C ARG A 497 -17.41 13.16 -1.34
N LYS A 498 -17.15 14.45 -1.12
CA LYS A 498 -18.01 15.56 -1.60
C LYS A 498 -17.84 15.89 -3.09
N ARG A 499 -16.70 15.51 -3.68
CA ARG A 499 -16.35 15.79 -5.09
C ARG A 499 -16.64 14.60 -6.01
N ALA A 500 -16.83 13.42 -5.46
CA ALA A 500 -17.16 12.23 -6.23
C ALA A 500 -18.61 12.30 -6.72
N GLY A 501 -18.78 12.42 -8.04
CA GLY A 501 -20.07 12.34 -8.72
C GLY A 501 -20.65 10.92 -8.73
N PHE A 502 -21.80 10.76 -9.39
CA PHE A 502 -22.49 9.48 -9.51
C PHE A 502 -21.73 8.48 -10.39
N GLU A 503 -21.16 8.93 -11.52
CA GLU A 503 -20.45 8.08 -12.50
C GLU A 503 -19.35 7.23 -11.83
N VAL A 504 -18.54 7.85 -10.98
CA VAL A 504 -17.41 7.17 -10.30
C VAL A 504 -17.87 6.12 -9.28
N ARG A 505 -19.11 6.22 -8.80
CA ARG A 505 -19.67 5.27 -7.82
C ARG A 505 -20.35 4.08 -8.49
N ASP A 506 -20.60 4.16 -9.79
CA ASP A 506 -21.33 3.16 -10.54
C ASP A 506 -20.44 1.93 -10.83
N VAL A 507 -21.09 0.81 -11.15
CA VAL A 507 -20.41 -0.42 -11.52
C VAL A 507 -20.07 -0.37 -13.01
N HIS A 508 -18.78 -0.25 -13.31
CA HIS A 508 -18.28 -0.27 -14.68
C HIS A 508 -18.02 -1.72 -15.15
N ILE A 509 -18.25 -2.03 -16.44
CA ILE A 509 -18.08 -3.38 -17.01
C ILE A 509 -16.66 -3.93 -16.80
N SER A 510 -15.64 -3.08 -16.88
CA SER A 510 -14.24 -3.46 -16.63
C SER A 510 -13.99 -4.00 -15.22
N HIS A 511 -14.90 -3.79 -14.26
CA HIS A 511 -14.81 -4.37 -12.91
C HIS A 511 -14.90 -5.90 -12.93
N TYR A 512 -15.47 -6.49 -13.98
CA TYR A 512 -15.61 -7.94 -14.14
C TYR A 512 -14.28 -8.66 -13.86
N GLY A 513 -14.32 -9.61 -12.92
CA GLY A 513 -13.14 -10.40 -12.53
C GLY A 513 -12.06 -9.65 -11.73
N ARG A 514 -12.21 -8.35 -11.46
CA ARG A 514 -11.18 -7.49 -10.86
C ARG A 514 -11.64 -6.87 -9.54
N ILE A 515 -12.83 -6.28 -9.52
CA ILE A 515 -13.44 -5.63 -8.36
C ILE A 515 -14.82 -6.26 -8.16
N CYS A 516 -15.15 -6.62 -6.92
CA CYS A 516 -16.46 -7.17 -6.60
C CYS A 516 -17.55 -6.10 -6.80
N PRO A 517 -18.60 -6.35 -7.60
CA PRO A 517 -19.69 -5.40 -7.78
C PRO A 517 -20.67 -5.37 -6.59
N ILE A 518 -20.66 -6.39 -5.74
CA ILE A 518 -21.60 -6.57 -4.61
C ILE A 518 -20.99 -6.06 -3.30
N GLU A 519 -19.67 -6.16 -3.11
CA GLU A 519 -19.04 -5.91 -1.82
C GLU A 519 -18.58 -4.45 -1.71
N THR A 520 -19.48 -3.59 -1.22
CA THR A 520 -19.20 -2.18 -0.92
C THR A 520 -19.97 -1.74 0.34
N PRO A 521 -19.42 -0.80 1.15
CA PRO A 521 -20.15 -0.27 2.30
C PRO A 521 -21.39 0.50 1.88
N GLU A 522 -22.45 0.39 2.68
CA GLU A 522 -23.67 1.17 2.51
C GLU A 522 -23.46 2.65 2.89
N GLY A 523 -24.30 3.53 2.36
CA GLY A 523 -24.30 4.96 2.68
C GLY A 523 -23.29 5.79 1.86
N THR A 524 -22.62 6.74 2.51
CA THR A 524 -21.87 7.80 1.79
C THR A 524 -20.63 7.31 1.04
N ASN A 525 -20.12 6.12 1.37
CA ASN A 525 -18.92 5.53 0.78
C ASN A 525 -19.21 4.50 -0.33
N ILE A 526 -20.49 4.29 -0.69
CA ILE A 526 -20.88 3.38 -1.76
C ILE A 526 -20.13 3.69 -3.06
N GLY A 527 -19.54 2.66 -3.66
CA GLY A 527 -18.72 2.73 -4.88
C GLY A 527 -17.34 3.39 -4.72
N LEU A 528 -17.05 4.05 -3.60
CA LEU A 528 -15.73 4.65 -3.31
C LEU A 528 -14.80 3.70 -2.56
N ILE A 529 -15.39 2.75 -1.83
CA ILE A 529 -14.70 1.64 -1.18
C ILE A 529 -15.26 0.37 -1.80
N SER A 530 -14.39 -0.48 -2.34
CA SER A 530 -14.77 -1.75 -2.95
C SER A 530 -13.80 -2.85 -2.50
N SER A 531 -14.14 -4.11 -2.69
CA SER A 531 -13.23 -5.24 -2.43
C SER A 531 -12.71 -5.85 -3.72
N LEU A 532 -11.49 -6.39 -3.69
CA LEU A 532 -10.93 -7.16 -4.81
C LEU A 532 -11.74 -8.45 -5.07
N ALA A 533 -11.95 -8.78 -6.34
CA ALA A 533 -12.50 -10.08 -6.73
C ALA A 533 -11.52 -11.22 -6.39
N ILE A 534 -12.00 -12.45 -6.24
CA ILE A 534 -11.22 -13.60 -5.70
C ILE A 534 -9.91 -13.82 -6.47
N TYR A 535 -9.98 -13.89 -7.81
CA TYR A 535 -8.83 -14.15 -8.67
C TYR A 535 -8.15 -12.87 -9.19
N SER A 536 -8.50 -11.71 -8.65
CA SER A 536 -7.92 -10.44 -9.08
C SER A 536 -6.43 -10.39 -8.74
N GLY A 537 -5.62 -9.98 -9.72
CA GLY A 537 -4.19 -9.79 -9.57
C GLY A 537 -3.77 -8.38 -9.98
N VAL A 538 -2.50 -8.07 -9.75
CA VAL A 538 -1.90 -6.78 -10.12
C VAL A 538 -0.67 -7.05 -10.97
N ASP A 539 -0.60 -6.37 -12.12
CA ASP A 539 0.56 -6.43 -13.02
C ASP A 539 1.75 -5.59 -12.51
N SER A 540 2.83 -5.54 -13.28
CA SER A 540 4.02 -4.75 -12.93
C SER A 540 3.83 -3.23 -13.01
N TYR A 541 2.74 -2.75 -13.62
CA TYR A 541 2.43 -1.33 -13.78
C TYR A 541 1.36 -0.85 -12.78
N GLY A 542 0.78 -1.76 -11.99
CA GLY A 542 -0.27 -1.47 -11.02
C GLY A 542 -1.70 -1.59 -11.59
N PHE A 543 -1.90 -2.12 -12.79
CA PHE A 543 -3.24 -2.38 -13.32
C PHE A 543 -3.80 -3.70 -12.80
N LEU A 544 -5.11 -3.70 -12.56
CA LEU A 544 -5.83 -4.91 -12.17
C LEU A 544 -5.97 -5.85 -13.36
N VAL A 545 -5.57 -7.09 -13.15
CA VAL A 545 -5.64 -8.18 -14.13
C VAL A 545 -6.53 -9.30 -13.60
N THR A 546 -7.12 -10.05 -14.52
CA THR A 546 -7.92 -11.22 -14.18
C THR A 546 -7.55 -12.38 -15.10
N PRO A 547 -7.53 -13.63 -14.62
CA PRO A 547 -7.09 -14.76 -15.41
C PRO A 547 -8.20 -15.23 -16.37
N TYR A 548 -7.81 -15.72 -17.54
CA TYR A 548 -8.69 -16.32 -18.53
C TYR A 548 -8.03 -17.56 -19.13
N ARG A 549 -8.82 -18.56 -19.53
CA ARG A 549 -8.29 -19.72 -20.28
C ARG A 549 -8.32 -19.44 -21.77
N LYS A 550 -7.23 -19.76 -22.45
CA LYS A 550 -7.12 -19.55 -23.90
C LYS A 550 -7.92 -20.62 -24.66
N VAL A 551 -8.62 -20.19 -25.71
CA VAL A 551 -9.31 -21.05 -26.66
C VAL A 551 -8.54 -21.03 -27.98
N SER A 552 -8.20 -22.20 -28.51
CA SER A 552 -7.54 -22.33 -29.82
C SER A 552 -8.28 -23.33 -30.67
N LYS A 553 -8.73 -22.91 -31.86
CA LYS A 553 -9.51 -23.74 -32.79
C LYS A 553 -10.71 -24.42 -32.09
N CYS A 554 -11.49 -23.61 -31.37
CA CYS A 554 -12.70 -24.02 -30.63
C CYS A 554 -12.43 -25.01 -29.48
N ARG A 555 -11.16 -25.28 -29.16
CA ARG A 555 -10.76 -26.17 -28.07
C ARG A 555 -10.24 -25.33 -26.90
N LEU A 556 -10.77 -25.63 -25.72
CA LEU A 556 -10.28 -25.08 -24.46
C LEU A 556 -8.90 -25.65 -24.15
N THR A 557 -7.92 -24.76 -23.93
CA THR A 557 -6.58 -25.13 -23.47
C THR A 557 -6.45 -24.91 -21.96
N ASP A 558 -5.48 -25.58 -21.34
CA ASP A 558 -5.17 -25.39 -19.91
C ASP A 558 -4.30 -24.14 -19.65
N ASP A 559 -3.90 -23.44 -20.71
CA ASP A 559 -3.09 -22.22 -20.62
C ASP A 559 -3.93 -21.06 -20.10
N VAL A 560 -3.52 -20.52 -18.95
CA VAL A 560 -4.14 -19.36 -18.30
C VAL A 560 -3.36 -18.10 -18.64
N VAL A 561 -4.04 -17.10 -19.18
CA VAL A 561 -3.48 -15.78 -19.53
C VAL A 561 -4.16 -14.73 -18.66
N TRP A 562 -3.35 -13.85 -18.06
CA TRP A 562 -3.83 -12.73 -17.25
C TRP A 562 -4.01 -11.51 -18.13
N LEU A 563 -5.25 -11.04 -18.28
CA LEU A 563 -5.57 -9.91 -19.16
C LEU A 563 -5.87 -8.66 -18.34
N ARG A 564 -5.32 -7.52 -18.78
CA ARG A 564 -5.75 -6.20 -18.30
C ARG A 564 -7.11 -5.82 -18.89
N ALA A 565 -7.75 -4.81 -18.31
CA ALA A 565 -9.05 -4.36 -18.78
C ALA A 565 -9.02 -3.84 -20.23
N ASP A 566 -7.91 -3.27 -20.69
CA ASP A 566 -7.72 -2.87 -22.09
C ASP A 566 -7.60 -4.06 -23.03
N GLU A 567 -6.82 -5.08 -22.67
CA GLU A 567 -6.65 -6.29 -23.50
C GLU A 567 -7.94 -7.11 -23.57
N GLU A 568 -8.73 -7.10 -22.49
CA GLU A 568 -10.05 -7.70 -22.47
C GLU A 568 -11.03 -6.99 -23.42
N HIS A 569 -10.95 -5.67 -23.53
CA HIS A 569 -11.87 -4.89 -24.36
C HIS A 569 -11.77 -5.26 -25.85
N ASP A 570 -10.56 -5.59 -26.31
CA ASP A 570 -10.27 -5.92 -27.71
C ASP A 570 -10.42 -7.42 -28.04
N ALA A 571 -10.73 -8.27 -27.05
CA ALA A 571 -10.84 -9.72 -27.23
C ALA A 571 -12.29 -10.23 -27.13
N HIS A 572 -12.57 -11.39 -27.72
CA HIS A 572 -13.86 -12.07 -27.58
C HIS A 572 -13.83 -13.08 -26.44
N LEU A 573 -14.57 -12.80 -25.35
CA LEU A 573 -14.56 -13.62 -24.14
C LEU A 573 -15.90 -14.31 -23.89
N ALA A 574 -15.88 -15.64 -23.75
CA ALA A 574 -17.04 -16.43 -23.37
C ALA A 574 -17.17 -16.54 -21.82
N PRO A 575 -18.39 -16.60 -21.28
CA PRO A 575 -18.61 -16.80 -19.85
C PRO A 575 -18.22 -18.20 -19.38
N ALA A 576 -17.97 -18.36 -18.09
CA ALA A 576 -17.60 -19.64 -17.47
C ALA A 576 -18.63 -20.76 -17.69
N ASP A 577 -19.90 -20.41 -17.95
CA ASP A 577 -21.01 -21.34 -18.16
C ASP A 577 -21.15 -21.84 -19.60
N ALA A 578 -20.39 -21.28 -20.54
CA ALA A 578 -20.43 -21.70 -21.94
C ALA A 578 -20.17 -23.21 -22.05
N THR A 579 -21.04 -23.96 -22.73
CA THR A 579 -21.03 -25.43 -22.71
C THR A 579 -19.79 -25.96 -23.43
N VAL A 580 -19.07 -26.87 -22.77
CA VAL A 580 -17.87 -27.52 -23.29
C VAL A 580 -18.08 -29.02 -23.22
N ASP A 581 -17.77 -29.73 -24.30
CA ASP A 581 -17.79 -31.19 -24.35
C ASP A 581 -16.67 -31.73 -23.46
N LYS A 582 -17.03 -32.64 -22.54
CA LYS A 582 -16.13 -33.19 -21.53
C LYS A 582 -15.03 -34.08 -22.13
N ASP A 583 -15.30 -34.75 -23.25
CA ASP A 583 -14.36 -35.71 -23.82
C ASP A 583 -13.37 -35.03 -24.78
N THR A 584 -13.84 -34.00 -25.50
CA THR A 584 -13.06 -33.32 -26.54
C THR A 584 -12.53 -31.94 -26.14
N ASN A 585 -12.98 -31.39 -25.01
CA ASN A 585 -12.74 -30.01 -24.56
C ASN A 585 -13.10 -28.95 -25.62
N LYS A 586 -14.06 -29.25 -26.51
CA LYS A 586 -14.54 -28.32 -27.52
C LYS A 586 -15.75 -27.55 -27.03
N LEU A 587 -15.84 -26.28 -27.42
CA LEU A 587 -17.03 -25.47 -27.21
C LEU A 587 -18.20 -26.04 -28.03
N VAL A 588 -19.36 -26.14 -27.38
CA VAL A 588 -20.58 -26.71 -27.96
C VAL A 588 -21.56 -25.59 -28.26
N GLY A 589 -21.97 -25.48 -29.52
CA GLY A 589 -22.93 -24.49 -30.01
C GLY A 589 -22.41 -23.76 -31.25
N GLU A 590 -23.30 -23.42 -32.18
CA GLU A 590 -22.94 -22.66 -33.38
C GLU A 590 -22.63 -21.19 -33.05
N ASN A 591 -23.45 -20.58 -32.20
CA ASN A 591 -23.27 -19.22 -31.70
C ASN A 591 -23.23 -19.23 -30.17
N ILE A 592 -22.23 -18.58 -29.61
CA ILE A 592 -22.00 -18.48 -28.17
C ILE A 592 -22.05 -16.99 -27.80
N ILE A 593 -22.61 -16.68 -26.64
CA ILE A 593 -22.59 -15.33 -26.09
C ILE A 593 -21.16 -15.02 -25.66
N ALA A 594 -20.59 -13.95 -26.22
CA ALA A 594 -19.29 -13.43 -25.84
C ALA A 594 -19.38 -11.95 -25.47
N ARG A 595 -18.51 -11.50 -24.57
CA ARG A 595 -18.25 -10.08 -24.33
C ARG A 595 -17.24 -9.58 -25.36
N TYR A 596 -17.54 -8.46 -26.01
CA TYR A 596 -16.63 -7.76 -26.91
C TYR A 596 -16.90 -6.26 -26.84
N LYS A 597 -15.86 -5.45 -26.66
CA LYS A 597 -15.95 -3.98 -26.50
C LYS A 597 -16.96 -3.49 -25.44
N GLY A 598 -17.16 -4.28 -24.38
CA GLY A 598 -18.10 -3.97 -23.30
C GLY A 598 -19.54 -4.42 -23.54
N ASP A 599 -19.89 -4.87 -24.75
CA ASP A 599 -21.22 -5.35 -25.08
C ASP A 599 -21.27 -6.89 -25.16
N PHE A 600 -22.48 -7.44 -25.00
CA PHE A 600 -22.75 -8.86 -25.20
C PHE A 600 -23.15 -9.11 -26.65
N VAL A 601 -22.33 -9.88 -27.36
CA VAL A 601 -22.51 -10.23 -28.77
C VAL A 601 -22.62 -11.74 -28.95
N LEU A 602 -23.44 -12.19 -29.90
CA LEU A 602 -23.49 -13.59 -30.31
C LEU A 602 -22.47 -13.80 -31.43
N VAL A 603 -21.48 -14.64 -31.17
CA VAL A 603 -20.39 -14.90 -32.12
C VAL A 603 -20.20 -16.40 -32.34
N PRO A 604 -19.68 -16.82 -33.50
CA PRO A 604 -19.33 -18.21 -33.73
C PRO A 604 -18.32 -18.74 -32.71
N ALA A 605 -18.39 -20.04 -32.40
CA ALA A 605 -17.45 -20.67 -31.46
C ALA A 605 -15.97 -20.50 -31.87
N ASP A 606 -15.71 -20.39 -33.18
CA ASP A 606 -14.37 -20.22 -33.77
C ASP A 606 -13.74 -18.85 -33.49
N SER A 607 -14.56 -17.83 -33.25
CA SER A 607 -14.11 -16.47 -32.93
C SER A 607 -13.83 -16.23 -31.45
N ILE A 608 -14.16 -17.19 -30.58
CA ILE A 608 -13.89 -17.07 -29.15
C ILE A 608 -12.40 -17.28 -28.90
N GLU A 609 -11.78 -16.30 -28.27
CA GLU A 609 -10.35 -16.33 -27.95
C GLU A 609 -10.10 -16.78 -26.51
N TYR A 610 -10.99 -16.41 -25.59
CA TYR A 610 -10.83 -16.67 -24.16
C TYR A 610 -12.14 -17.09 -23.49
N ILE A 611 -12.03 -17.81 -22.39
CA ILE A 611 -13.15 -18.14 -21.49
C ILE A 611 -12.76 -17.85 -20.04
N ASP A 612 -13.74 -17.41 -19.24
CA ASP A 612 -13.58 -17.24 -17.80
C ASP A 612 -13.09 -18.55 -17.12
N VAL A 613 -12.30 -18.41 -16.06
CA VAL A 613 -11.65 -19.55 -15.40
C VAL A 613 -12.58 -20.25 -14.41
N ALA A 614 -13.42 -19.46 -13.73
CA ALA A 614 -14.40 -19.93 -12.75
C ALA A 614 -15.63 -19.00 -12.73
N PRO A 615 -16.85 -19.51 -12.47
CA PRO A 615 -18.03 -18.66 -12.27
C PRO A 615 -17.88 -17.68 -11.10
N SER A 616 -17.16 -18.09 -10.05
CA SER A 616 -16.87 -17.24 -8.88
C SER A 616 -15.86 -16.11 -9.18
N GLN A 617 -15.30 -16.04 -10.39
CA GLN A 617 -14.32 -15.01 -10.75
C GLN A 617 -14.87 -13.58 -10.62
N MET A 618 -16.17 -13.37 -10.84
CA MET A 618 -16.81 -12.06 -10.78
C MET A 618 -16.95 -11.49 -9.36
N VAL A 619 -16.95 -12.34 -8.33
CA VAL A 619 -17.32 -11.94 -6.97
C VAL A 619 -16.11 -11.79 -6.05
N GLY A 620 -16.32 -11.06 -4.96
CA GLY A 620 -15.39 -10.93 -3.84
C GLY A 620 -15.47 -12.12 -2.89
N VAL A 621 -14.61 -12.10 -1.87
CA VAL A 621 -14.49 -13.21 -0.91
C VAL A 621 -15.77 -13.37 -0.08
N SER A 622 -16.34 -12.28 0.42
CA SER A 622 -17.56 -12.32 1.24
C SER A 622 -18.77 -12.83 0.45
N ALA A 623 -18.97 -12.30 -0.75
CA ALA A 623 -20.04 -12.74 -1.64
C ALA A 623 -19.85 -14.20 -2.10
N GLY A 624 -18.60 -14.62 -2.28
CA GLY A 624 -18.24 -16.00 -2.62
C GLY A 624 -18.52 -17.04 -1.53
N LEU A 625 -18.78 -16.62 -0.29
CA LEU A 625 -19.22 -17.48 0.81
C LEU A 625 -20.74 -17.67 0.87
N ILE A 626 -21.52 -16.91 0.09
CA ILE A 626 -22.99 -17.02 0.08
C ILE A 626 -23.41 -18.20 -0.82
N PRO A 627 -24.00 -19.28 -0.27
CA PRO A 627 -24.56 -20.33 -1.09
C PRO A 627 -25.82 -19.83 -1.81
N PHE A 628 -26.05 -20.31 -3.05
CA PHE A 628 -27.20 -19.93 -3.88
C PHE A 628 -27.29 -18.43 -4.19
N LEU A 629 -26.14 -17.74 -4.27
CA LEU A 629 -26.05 -16.32 -4.60
C LEU A 629 -26.80 -15.96 -5.89
N GLU A 630 -26.87 -16.88 -6.85
CA GLU A 630 -27.60 -16.73 -8.12
C GLU A 630 -29.12 -16.57 -7.96
N HIS A 631 -29.67 -16.90 -6.79
CA HIS A 631 -31.09 -16.75 -6.45
C HIS A 631 -31.39 -15.54 -5.57
N ASP A 632 -30.36 -14.80 -5.13
CA ASP A 632 -30.49 -13.64 -4.27
C ASP A 632 -30.47 -12.34 -5.07
N ASP A 633 -31.27 -11.36 -4.64
CA ASP A 633 -31.16 -9.99 -5.15
C ASP A 633 -29.82 -9.36 -4.76
N ALA A 634 -29.23 -8.57 -5.66
CA ALA A 634 -27.92 -7.97 -5.44
C ALA A 634 -27.85 -7.09 -4.18
N ASN A 635 -28.92 -6.38 -3.81
CA ASN A 635 -28.94 -5.56 -2.61
C ASN A 635 -28.94 -6.42 -1.33
N ARG A 636 -29.63 -7.57 -1.38
CA ARG A 636 -29.66 -8.53 -0.27
C ARG A 636 -28.32 -9.24 -0.12
N ALA A 637 -27.66 -9.58 -1.24
CA ALA A 637 -26.31 -10.12 -1.24
C ALA A 637 -25.27 -9.12 -0.69
N LEU A 638 -25.41 -7.82 -0.99
CA LEU A 638 -24.57 -6.76 -0.43
C LEU A 638 -24.74 -6.65 1.09
N MET A 639 -25.99 -6.61 1.58
CA MET A 639 -26.26 -6.60 3.03
C MET A 639 -25.73 -7.89 3.70
N GLY A 640 -25.97 -9.05 3.10
CA GLY A 640 -25.48 -10.34 3.61
C GLY A 640 -23.95 -10.38 3.72
N SER A 641 -23.24 -9.93 2.68
CA SER A 641 -21.78 -9.83 2.68
C SER A 641 -21.27 -8.88 3.77
N ASN A 642 -21.95 -7.75 3.99
CA ASN A 642 -21.60 -6.80 5.04
C ASN A 642 -21.86 -7.35 6.45
N MET A 643 -22.99 -8.04 6.66
CA MET A 643 -23.37 -8.63 7.95
C MET A 643 -22.46 -9.79 8.36
N GLN A 644 -21.98 -10.61 7.42
CA GLN A 644 -21.03 -11.69 7.72
C GLN A 644 -19.74 -11.19 8.39
N ARG A 645 -19.27 -10.00 8.00
CA ARG A 645 -18.06 -9.39 8.60
C ARG A 645 -18.27 -8.94 10.06
N GLN A 646 -19.52 -8.75 10.47
CA GLN A 646 -19.89 -8.32 11.82
C GLN A 646 -20.20 -9.51 12.75
N ALA A 647 -20.19 -10.75 12.23
CA ALA A 647 -20.46 -11.93 13.02
C ALA A 647 -19.39 -12.12 14.11
N VAL A 648 -19.82 -12.12 15.38
CA VAL A 648 -18.93 -12.27 16.53
C VAL A 648 -18.59 -13.76 16.75
N PRO A 649 -17.32 -14.11 17.06
CA PRO A 649 -16.92 -15.48 17.38
C PRO A 649 -17.67 -16.03 18.59
N LEU A 650 -18.31 -17.18 18.40
CA LEU A 650 -19.04 -17.89 19.45
C LEU A 650 -18.09 -18.77 20.28
N LEU A 651 -18.53 -19.14 21.49
CA LEU A 651 -17.79 -20.02 22.40
C LEU A 651 -17.46 -21.38 21.73
N ILE A 652 -18.44 -21.94 21.03
CA ILE A 652 -18.33 -23.16 20.22
C ILE A 652 -18.94 -22.88 18.87
N THR A 653 -18.12 -22.93 17.84
CA THR A 653 -18.52 -22.75 16.44
C THR A 653 -18.75 -24.08 15.74
N GLU A 654 -19.60 -24.05 14.71
CA GLU A 654 -19.87 -25.19 13.82
C GLU A 654 -19.58 -24.81 12.37
N PRO A 655 -18.99 -25.72 11.57
CA PRO A 655 -18.85 -25.50 10.14
C PRO A 655 -20.24 -25.43 9.49
N PRO A 656 -20.41 -24.62 8.43
CA PRO A 656 -21.68 -24.53 7.73
C PRO A 656 -22.03 -25.86 7.04
N ILE A 657 -23.28 -26.31 7.14
CA ILE A 657 -23.75 -27.53 6.47
C ILE A 657 -23.90 -27.31 4.95
N VAL A 658 -24.31 -26.09 4.58
CA VAL A 658 -24.40 -25.65 3.19
C VAL A 658 -23.31 -24.60 2.99
N ALA A 659 -22.31 -24.96 2.20
CA ALA A 659 -21.05 -24.24 2.04
C ALA A 659 -20.71 -24.08 0.57
N THR A 660 -19.83 -23.13 0.23
CA THR A 660 -19.35 -22.94 -1.16
C THR A 660 -18.00 -23.61 -1.41
N GLY A 661 -17.27 -23.95 -0.34
CA GLY A 661 -15.90 -24.50 -0.38
C GLY A 661 -14.83 -23.44 -0.16
N MET A 662 -15.18 -22.16 -0.15
CA MET A 662 -14.27 -21.03 0.08
C MET A 662 -13.89 -20.85 1.55
N GLU A 663 -14.63 -21.47 2.47
CA GLU A 663 -14.46 -21.36 3.91
C GLU A 663 -13.05 -21.75 4.36
N ARG A 664 -12.46 -22.76 3.69
CA ARG A 664 -11.08 -23.19 3.96
C ARG A 664 -10.07 -22.16 3.48
N ASP A 665 -10.24 -21.63 2.27
CA ASP A 665 -9.33 -20.63 1.70
C ASP A 665 -9.35 -19.33 2.51
N VAL A 666 -10.52 -18.88 2.98
CA VAL A 666 -10.62 -17.70 3.84
C VAL A 666 -9.89 -17.90 5.17
N ALA A 667 -10.09 -19.06 5.82
CA ALA A 667 -9.43 -19.36 7.08
C ALA A 667 -7.90 -19.48 6.93
N VAL A 668 -7.42 -20.20 5.90
CA VAL A 668 -5.98 -20.40 5.67
C VAL A 668 -5.24 -19.10 5.34
N ASN A 669 -5.89 -18.15 4.66
CA ASN A 669 -5.30 -16.87 4.31
C ASN A 669 -5.44 -15.80 5.42
N SER A 670 -6.17 -16.07 6.50
CA SER A 670 -6.30 -15.14 7.63
C SER A 670 -5.09 -15.22 8.59
N GLY A 671 -4.65 -14.08 9.12
CA GLY A 671 -3.61 -13.98 10.14
C GLY A 671 -3.99 -14.54 11.53
N LEU A 672 -5.27 -14.91 11.75
CA LEU A 672 -5.74 -15.38 13.06
C LEU A 672 -5.39 -16.85 13.37
N LEU A 673 -5.07 -17.65 12.35
CA LEU A 673 -4.73 -19.07 12.48
C LEU A 673 -3.21 -19.26 12.53
N VAL A 674 -2.78 -20.35 13.20
CA VAL A 674 -1.37 -20.71 13.26
C VAL A 674 -1.06 -21.73 12.18
N ARG A 675 -0.06 -21.43 11.36
CA ARG A 675 0.39 -22.25 10.22
C ARG A 675 1.83 -22.73 10.44
N ALA A 676 2.13 -23.94 9.97
CA ALA A 676 3.49 -24.47 10.01
C ALA A 676 4.42 -23.74 9.03
N ALA A 677 5.48 -23.10 9.53
CA ALA A 677 6.47 -22.40 8.71
C ALA A 677 7.34 -23.35 7.86
N ARG A 678 7.59 -24.56 8.36
CA ARG A 678 8.43 -25.59 7.72
C ARG A 678 7.77 -26.96 7.81
N LYS A 679 8.09 -27.81 6.82
CA LYS A 679 7.72 -29.23 6.83
C LYS A 679 8.42 -29.95 7.99
N GLY A 680 7.66 -30.68 8.80
CA GLY A 680 8.20 -31.33 9.99
C GLY A 680 7.28 -32.36 10.61
N THR A 681 7.71 -32.89 11.76
CA THR A 681 6.91 -33.77 12.61
C THR A 681 6.68 -33.09 13.94
N VAL A 682 5.44 -33.13 14.42
CA VAL A 682 5.03 -32.54 15.68
C VAL A 682 5.63 -33.34 16.83
N THR A 683 6.53 -32.73 17.61
CA THR A 683 7.21 -33.37 18.75
C THR A 683 6.52 -33.11 20.07
N PHE A 684 5.89 -31.94 20.20
CA PHE A 684 5.17 -31.55 21.41
C PHE A 684 3.90 -30.77 21.04
N VAL A 685 2.81 -31.03 21.77
CA VAL A 685 1.53 -30.31 21.64
C VAL A 685 0.91 -30.19 23.02
N ASP A 686 0.61 -28.97 23.43
CA ASP A 686 -0.32 -28.68 24.51
C ASP A 686 -1.27 -27.54 24.12
N ALA A 687 -2.02 -27.02 25.09
CA ALA A 687 -2.99 -25.96 24.84
C ALA A 687 -2.35 -24.57 24.59
N GLU A 688 -1.06 -24.39 24.86
CA GLU A 688 -0.34 -23.11 24.84
C GLU A 688 0.80 -23.08 23.83
N THR A 689 1.37 -24.22 23.47
CA THR A 689 2.57 -24.37 22.67
C THR A 689 2.52 -25.61 21.78
N ILE A 690 3.06 -25.47 20.58
CA ILE A 690 3.24 -26.55 19.61
C ILE A 690 4.71 -26.53 19.17
N GLU A 691 5.37 -27.67 19.17
CA GLU A 691 6.73 -27.81 18.64
C GLU A 691 6.75 -28.71 17.42
N VAL A 692 7.33 -28.21 16.33
CA VAL A 692 7.49 -28.95 15.08
C VAL A 692 8.97 -29.10 14.78
N SER A 693 9.46 -30.34 14.84
CA SER A 693 10.82 -30.65 14.44
C SER A 693 10.92 -30.74 12.91
N PRO A 694 11.79 -29.95 12.26
CA PRO A 694 11.92 -29.96 10.81
C PRO A 694 12.44 -31.32 10.32
N SER A 695 12.04 -31.70 9.09
CA SER A 695 12.55 -32.94 8.46
C SER A 695 14.04 -32.86 8.08
N SER A 696 14.58 -31.63 7.96
CA SER A 696 16.00 -31.33 7.76
C SER A 696 16.69 -31.03 9.11
N THR A 697 17.99 -31.29 9.24
CA THR A 697 18.78 -30.92 10.43
C THR A 697 18.63 -29.43 10.75
N GLY A 698 18.02 -29.12 11.89
CA GLY A 698 17.77 -27.76 12.39
C GLY A 698 17.05 -27.79 13.73
N ALA A 699 17.02 -26.66 14.44
CA ALA A 699 16.27 -26.50 15.69
C ALA A 699 14.74 -26.66 15.46
N PRO A 700 14.00 -27.19 16.46
CA PRO A 700 12.54 -27.28 16.38
C PRO A 700 11.91 -25.88 16.30
N ASP A 701 10.85 -25.75 15.51
CA ASP A 701 10.02 -24.55 15.48
C ASP A 701 9.03 -24.59 16.64
N THR A 702 9.11 -23.62 17.56
CA THR A 702 8.16 -23.46 18.67
C THR A 702 7.12 -22.40 18.32
N TYR A 703 5.85 -22.78 18.36
CA TYR A 703 4.71 -21.91 18.11
C TYR A 703 3.96 -21.69 19.43
N ARG A 704 3.94 -20.45 19.94
CA ARG A 704 3.16 -20.07 21.12
C ARG A 704 1.75 -19.64 20.70
N LEU A 705 0.73 -20.28 21.28
CA LEU A 705 -0.66 -20.04 21.00
C LEU A 705 -1.20 -18.87 21.85
N ARG A 706 -2.01 -18.00 21.22
CA ARG A 706 -2.71 -16.90 21.89
C ARG A 706 -3.98 -17.43 22.56
N LYS A 707 -4.05 -17.31 23.89
CA LYS A 707 -5.15 -17.85 24.71
C LYS A 707 -5.92 -16.70 25.37
N TYR A 708 -7.21 -16.62 25.06
CA TYR A 708 -8.13 -15.62 25.62
C TYR A 708 -7.59 -14.20 25.54
N VAL A 709 -7.18 -13.78 24.33
CA VAL A 709 -6.66 -12.44 24.07
C VAL A 709 -7.75 -11.58 23.45
N GLY A 710 -7.88 -10.33 23.90
CA GLY A 710 -8.80 -9.36 23.32
C GLY A 710 -8.37 -8.92 21.92
N LEU A 711 -9.34 -8.84 21.02
CA LEU A 711 -9.20 -8.23 19.69
C LEU A 711 -9.71 -6.79 19.71
N ASN A 712 -9.49 -6.03 18.63
CA ASN A 712 -9.84 -4.59 18.56
C ASN A 712 -11.33 -4.30 18.90
N GLU A 713 -12.25 -5.17 18.49
CA GLU A 713 -13.69 -5.06 18.77
C GLU A 713 -14.12 -5.68 20.10
N ARG A 714 -13.17 -5.91 21.02
CA ARG A 714 -13.38 -6.54 22.34
C ARG A 714 -13.86 -7.99 22.25
N THR A 715 -13.76 -8.60 21.08
CA THR A 715 -14.01 -10.04 20.89
C THR A 715 -12.80 -10.85 21.37
N CYS A 716 -12.97 -12.16 21.51
CA CYS A 716 -11.94 -13.03 22.06
C CYS A 716 -11.27 -13.87 20.98
N GLN A 717 -9.93 -13.80 20.93
CA GLN A 717 -9.12 -14.77 20.23
C GLN A 717 -8.67 -15.87 21.19
N ASN A 718 -9.02 -17.12 20.84
CA ASN A 718 -8.59 -18.29 21.59
C ASN A 718 -8.12 -19.38 20.63
N GLN A 719 -6.80 -19.54 20.51
CA GLN A 719 -6.22 -20.52 19.62
C GLN A 719 -6.25 -21.92 20.23
N LYS A 720 -6.61 -22.92 19.43
CA LYS A 720 -6.76 -24.32 19.87
C LYS A 720 -5.96 -25.23 18.95
N PRO A 721 -5.06 -26.09 19.47
CA PRO A 721 -4.29 -27.01 18.64
C PRO A 721 -5.23 -28.00 17.94
N ILE A 722 -4.99 -28.24 16.65
CA ILE A 722 -5.73 -29.25 15.86
C ILE A 722 -4.88 -30.49 15.54
N VAL A 723 -3.57 -30.37 15.66
CA VAL A 723 -2.62 -31.45 15.39
C VAL A 723 -2.42 -32.38 16.59
N GLN A 724 -1.99 -33.61 16.31
CA GLN A 724 -1.66 -34.61 17.31
C GLN A 724 -0.15 -34.86 17.38
N LEU A 725 0.32 -35.34 18.54
CA LEU A 725 1.73 -35.70 18.73
C LEU A 725 2.16 -36.78 17.74
N GLY A 726 3.29 -36.57 17.05
CA GLY A 726 3.80 -37.45 16.00
C GLY A 726 3.18 -37.24 14.61
N GLN A 727 2.23 -36.31 14.45
CA GLN A 727 1.66 -35.97 13.14
C GLN A 727 2.70 -35.28 12.26
N LYS A 728 2.73 -35.65 10.98
CA LYS A 728 3.54 -34.97 9.96
C LYS A 728 2.75 -33.79 9.40
N VAL A 729 3.42 -32.65 9.28
CA VAL A 729 2.86 -31.40 8.74
C VAL A 729 3.72 -30.91 7.58
N GLU A 730 3.07 -30.38 6.55
CA GLU A 730 3.73 -29.70 5.43
C GLU A 730 3.82 -28.19 5.72
N LYS A 731 4.62 -27.47 4.91
CA LYS A 731 4.69 -26.01 5.01
C LYS A 731 3.33 -25.41 4.64
N GLY A 732 2.79 -24.56 5.50
CA GLY A 732 1.51 -23.87 5.32
C GLY A 732 0.31 -24.60 5.91
N ASP A 733 0.47 -25.82 6.42
CA ASP A 733 -0.62 -26.53 7.08
C ASP A 733 -1.05 -25.80 8.35
N VAL A 734 -2.36 -25.73 8.56
CA VAL A 734 -2.94 -25.18 9.80
C VAL A 734 -2.64 -26.15 10.94
N ILE A 735 -2.05 -25.63 12.02
CA ILE A 735 -1.70 -26.42 13.21
C ILE A 735 -2.54 -26.05 14.44
N ALA A 736 -3.11 -24.84 14.45
CA ALA A 736 -4.09 -24.42 15.45
C ALA A 736 -5.19 -23.55 14.83
N ASP A 737 -6.43 -23.82 15.23
CA ASP A 737 -7.59 -22.99 14.92
C ASP A 737 -7.53 -21.68 15.72
N GLY A 738 -8.13 -20.63 15.18
CA GLY A 738 -8.32 -19.33 15.83
C GLY A 738 -9.79 -19.02 16.15
N ALA A 739 -10.10 -17.74 16.30
CA ALA A 739 -11.47 -17.27 16.48
C ALA A 739 -12.33 -17.59 15.25
N ALA A 740 -13.57 -18.03 15.45
CA ALA A 740 -14.53 -18.34 14.38
C ALA A 740 -14.01 -19.33 13.30
N THR A 741 -13.24 -20.34 13.72
CA THR A 741 -12.74 -21.39 12.83
C THR A 741 -12.91 -22.78 13.44
N TYR A 742 -12.95 -23.80 12.59
CA TYR A 742 -12.98 -25.20 12.99
C TYR A 742 -12.22 -26.08 11.99
N ARG A 743 -11.16 -26.76 12.46
CA ARG A 743 -10.28 -27.62 11.65
C ARG A 743 -9.75 -26.95 10.38
N GLY A 744 -9.41 -25.66 10.48
CA GLY A 744 -8.93 -24.86 9.35
C GLY A 744 -10.01 -24.41 8.37
N GLU A 745 -11.30 -24.55 8.70
CA GLU A 745 -12.42 -23.97 7.95
C GLU A 745 -13.03 -22.78 8.70
N LEU A 746 -13.53 -21.79 7.96
CA LEU A 746 -14.27 -20.67 8.51
C LEU A 746 -15.61 -21.14 9.09
N ALA A 747 -15.87 -20.79 10.34
CA ALA A 747 -17.07 -21.16 11.08
C ALA A 747 -17.57 -19.94 11.87
N LEU A 748 -18.30 -19.05 11.19
CA LEU A 748 -18.79 -17.79 11.75
C LEU A 748 -19.92 -17.96 12.78
N GLY A 749 -20.65 -19.08 12.75
CA GLY A 749 -21.87 -19.25 13.53
C GLY A 749 -22.24 -20.69 13.87
N ARG A 750 -23.55 -20.95 13.94
CA ARG A 750 -24.17 -22.24 14.27
C ARG A 750 -25.25 -22.59 13.27
N ASN A 751 -25.43 -23.89 13.02
CA ASN A 751 -26.54 -24.38 12.22
C ASN A 751 -27.74 -24.60 13.15
N VAL A 752 -28.90 -24.03 12.80
CA VAL A 752 -30.13 -24.13 13.59
C VAL A 752 -31.30 -24.61 12.73
N LEU A 753 -32.27 -25.29 13.35
CA LEU A 753 -33.52 -25.66 12.70
C LEU A 753 -34.46 -24.46 12.70
N VAL A 754 -34.83 -23.99 11.51
CA VAL A 754 -35.70 -22.82 11.35
C VAL A 754 -37.06 -23.25 10.80
N GLY A 755 -38.13 -22.76 11.42
CA GLY A 755 -39.49 -22.90 10.93
C GLY A 755 -40.00 -21.58 10.34
N PHE A 756 -40.36 -21.57 9.06
CA PHE A 756 -40.96 -20.40 8.41
C PHE A 756 -42.47 -20.40 8.60
N MET A 757 -42.97 -19.70 9.62
CA MET A 757 -44.40 -19.49 9.87
C MET A 757 -44.64 -18.21 10.66
N ALA A 758 -45.83 -17.60 10.53
CA ALA A 758 -46.25 -16.56 11.45
C ALA A 758 -46.56 -17.17 12.82
N TRP A 759 -46.01 -16.59 13.89
CA TRP A 759 -46.19 -17.08 15.25
C TRP A 759 -46.67 -15.97 16.17
N ASP A 760 -47.98 -15.90 16.40
CA ASP A 760 -48.66 -14.95 17.29
C ASP A 760 -48.25 -13.47 17.13
N GLY A 761 -47.70 -13.10 15.98
CA GLY A 761 -47.20 -11.75 15.70
C GLY A 761 -45.86 -11.40 16.36
N PHE A 762 -45.21 -12.32 17.07
CA PHE A 762 -43.90 -12.08 17.68
C PHE A 762 -42.76 -11.97 16.65
N ASN A 763 -42.95 -12.55 15.47
CA ASN A 763 -42.07 -12.40 14.32
C ASN A 763 -42.60 -11.38 13.30
N PHE A 764 -43.23 -10.32 13.79
CA PHE A 764 -43.65 -9.19 12.96
C PHE A 764 -42.42 -8.42 12.42
N GLU A 765 -42.52 -7.93 11.19
CA GLU A 765 -41.38 -7.35 10.42
C GLU A 765 -40.21 -8.35 10.31
N ASP A 766 -39.04 -7.98 10.84
CA ASP A 766 -37.81 -8.79 10.78
C ASP A 766 -37.46 -9.39 12.16
N ALA A 767 -38.41 -9.41 13.11
CA ALA A 767 -38.18 -9.98 14.43
C ALA A 767 -38.03 -11.51 14.37
N ILE A 768 -37.06 -12.04 15.13
CA ILE A 768 -36.77 -13.47 15.20
C ILE A 768 -37.17 -13.98 16.59
N ILE A 769 -37.90 -15.10 16.61
CA ILE A 769 -38.23 -15.82 17.83
C ILE A 769 -37.20 -16.93 18.00
N ILE A 770 -36.56 -16.98 19.17
CA ILE A 770 -35.60 -18.03 19.52
C ILE A 770 -36.21 -18.98 20.56
N SER A 771 -35.87 -20.26 20.45
CA SER A 771 -36.25 -21.26 21.46
C SER A 771 -35.43 -21.04 22.73
N GLU A 772 -36.05 -21.22 23.90
CA GLU A 772 -35.37 -21.24 25.21
C GLU A 772 -34.26 -22.30 25.25
N GLU A 773 -34.44 -23.42 24.55
CA GLU A 773 -33.45 -24.48 24.40
C GLU A 773 -32.11 -23.96 23.84
N LEU A 774 -32.14 -22.99 22.91
CA LEU A 774 -30.91 -22.42 22.34
C LEU A 774 -30.14 -21.57 23.35
N VAL A 775 -30.85 -20.98 24.32
CA VAL A 775 -30.26 -20.19 25.40
C VAL A 775 -29.67 -21.13 26.46
N GLU A 776 -30.40 -22.17 26.86
CA GLU A 776 -29.91 -23.17 27.81
C GLU A 776 -28.66 -23.92 27.30
N ASP A 777 -28.58 -24.16 25.99
CA ASP A 777 -27.45 -24.84 25.34
C ASP A 777 -26.26 -23.93 25.01
N ASP A 778 -26.28 -22.65 25.41
CA ASP A 778 -25.23 -21.66 25.15
C ASP A 778 -24.85 -21.54 23.65
N VAL A 779 -25.84 -21.66 22.75
CA VAL A 779 -25.59 -21.77 21.30
C VAL A 779 -24.97 -20.50 20.73
N TYR A 780 -25.45 -19.33 21.16
CA TYR A 780 -24.99 -18.02 20.69
C TYR A 780 -24.15 -17.26 21.73
N THR A 781 -23.64 -17.94 22.77
CA THR A 781 -22.80 -17.33 23.80
C THR A 781 -21.43 -16.97 23.22
N SER A 782 -21.01 -15.71 23.36
CA SER A 782 -19.70 -15.18 22.95
C SER A 782 -18.87 -14.74 24.16
N ILE A 783 -17.55 -14.68 24.00
CA ILE A 783 -16.64 -14.15 25.03
C ILE A 783 -16.20 -12.75 24.61
N HIS A 784 -16.38 -11.79 25.49
CA HIS A 784 -15.90 -10.42 25.34
C HIS A 784 -14.82 -10.13 26.38
N ILE A 785 -13.76 -9.44 25.96
CA ILE A 785 -12.64 -9.07 26.82
C ILE A 785 -12.50 -7.55 26.76
N GLU A 786 -12.68 -6.90 27.91
CA GLU A 786 -12.46 -5.47 28.08
C GLU A 786 -11.17 -5.23 28.85
N GLU A 787 -10.40 -4.25 28.40
CA GLU A 787 -9.19 -3.77 29.05
C GLU A 787 -9.48 -2.41 29.68
N TYR A 788 -9.08 -2.24 30.94
CA TYR A 788 -9.19 -0.99 31.67
C TYR A 788 -7.81 -0.57 32.16
N ASP A 789 -7.37 0.62 31.74
CA ASP A 789 -6.07 1.18 32.10
C ASP A 789 -6.22 2.38 33.05
N ILE A 790 -5.31 2.46 34.03
CA ILE A 790 -5.15 3.63 34.89
C ILE A 790 -3.67 3.93 35.10
N GLU A 791 -3.29 5.20 34.98
CA GLU A 791 -1.92 5.66 35.14
C GLU A 791 -1.75 6.52 36.40
N ILE A 792 -0.56 6.44 37.00
CA ILE A 792 -0.12 7.35 38.05
C ILE A 792 0.44 8.61 37.39
N ARG A 793 -0.07 9.78 37.78
CA ARG A 793 0.44 11.07 37.33
C ARG A 793 1.17 11.78 38.46
N ASP A 794 2.23 12.49 38.11
CA ASP A 794 2.87 13.44 39.01
C ASP A 794 2.10 14.76 38.96
N THR A 795 1.36 15.07 40.02
CA THR A 795 0.66 16.35 40.14
C THR A 795 1.53 17.37 40.87
N LYS A 796 1.15 18.65 40.78
CA LYS A 796 1.85 19.72 41.53
C LYS A 796 1.78 19.56 43.05
N LEU A 797 0.78 18.83 43.56
CA LEU A 797 0.53 18.62 44.99
C LEU A 797 1.25 17.39 45.54
N GLY A 798 1.72 16.51 44.66
CA GLY A 798 2.38 15.25 45.00
C GLY A 798 2.12 14.20 43.93
N ARG A 799 2.82 13.08 44.08
CA ARG A 799 2.66 11.92 43.22
C ARG A 799 1.41 11.15 43.63
N GLU A 800 0.64 10.68 42.65
CA GLU A 800 -0.48 9.77 42.89
C GLU A 800 0.06 8.38 43.22
N GLU A 801 -0.66 7.60 44.02
CA GLU A 801 -0.20 6.29 44.47
C GLU A 801 -1.28 5.23 44.27
N PHE A 802 -0.86 4.03 43.90
CA PHE A 802 -1.72 2.85 44.00
C PHE A 802 -1.62 2.31 45.42
N THR A 803 -2.75 2.21 46.09
CA THR A 803 -2.83 1.73 47.46
C THR A 803 -4.20 1.14 47.73
N ARG A 804 -4.24 0.19 48.67
CA ARG A 804 -5.47 -0.35 49.24
C ARG A 804 -6.13 0.62 50.23
N ASP A 805 -5.38 1.58 50.75
CA ASP A 805 -5.85 2.55 51.76
C ASP A 805 -6.64 3.71 51.11
N ILE A 806 -7.86 3.40 50.67
CA ILE A 806 -8.72 4.34 49.94
C ILE A 806 -9.67 5.06 50.91
N PRO A 807 -9.71 6.41 50.93
CA PRO A 807 -10.56 7.16 51.86
C PRO A 807 -12.05 6.97 51.57
N ASN A 808 -12.87 6.87 52.61
CA ASN A 808 -14.33 6.74 52.55
C ASN A 808 -14.86 5.47 51.86
N VAL A 809 -14.05 4.42 51.71
CA VAL A 809 -14.45 3.13 51.15
C VAL A 809 -14.56 2.09 52.28
N GLY A 810 -15.64 1.31 52.30
CA GLY A 810 -15.83 0.27 53.31
C GLY A 810 -14.98 -0.98 53.06
N GLU A 811 -14.63 -1.72 54.12
CA GLU A 811 -13.78 -2.93 54.02
C GLU A 811 -14.30 -3.98 53.02
N ARG A 812 -15.62 -4.06 52.82
CA ARG A 812 -16.25 -5.00 51.87
C ARG A 812 -15.80 -4.75 50.42
N ALA A 813 -15.61 -3.49 50.03
CA ALA A 813 -15.13 -3.15 48.68
C ALA A 813 -13.62 -3.38 48.53
N LEU A 814 -12.86 -3.31 49.64
CA LEU A 814 -11.41 -3.54 49.68
C LEU A 814 -11.02 -5.02 49.78
N HIS A 815 -11.99 -5.94 49.93
CA HIS A 815 -11.72 -7.37 50.08
C HIS A 815 -11.13 -7.99 48.81
N ASN A 816 -11.52 -7.47 47.65
CA ASN A 816 -11.09 -7.98 46.34
C ASN A 816 -9.68 -7.51 45.94
N LEU A 817 -9.16 -6.49 46.62
CA LEU A 817 -7.84 -5.91 46.35
C LEU A 817 -6.73 -6.68 47.10
N ASP A 818 -5.56 -6.72 46.49
CA ASP A 818 -4.31 -7.14 47.12
C ASP A 818 -3.69 -6.02 47.96
N GLU A 819 -2.51 -6.27 48.53
CA GLU A 819 -1.79 -5.31 49.37
C GLU A 819 -1.34 -4.06 48.60
N SER A 820 -1.17 -4.17 47.28
CA SER A 820 -0.81 -3.04 46.40
C SER A 820 -2.00 -2.22 45.93
N GLY A 821 -3.23 -2.63 46.30
CA GLY A 821 -4.46 -1.99 45.87
C GLY A 821 -4.95 -2.45 44.50
N ILE A 822 -4.49 -3.59 43.98
CA ILE A 822 -4.89 -4.13 42.67
C ILE A 822 -5.82 -5.34 42.87
N VAL A 823 -6.85 -5.47 42.05
CA VAL A 823 -7.78 -6.60 42.10
C VAL A 823 -7.08 -7.93 41.81
N ARG A 824 -7.47 -8.98 42.53
CA ARG A 824 -6.91 -10.32 42.34
C ARG A 824 -7.47 -10.99 41.08
N ILE A 825 -6.61 -11.68 40.34
CA ILE A 825 -6.99 -12.51 39.19
C ILE A 825 -7.97 -13.61 39.66
N GLY A 826 -9.01 -13.85 38.86
CA GLY A 826 -10.09 -14.80 39.14
C GLY A 826 -11.26 -14.22 39.95
N THR A 827 -11.20 -12.95 40.35
CA THR A 827 -12.29 -12.29 41.08
C THR A 827 -13.46 -11.99 40.13
N TYR A 828 -14.68 -12.33 40.56
CA TYR A 828 -15.90 -11.90 39.88
C TYR A 828 -16.25 -10.49 40.34
N VAL A 829 -16.35 -9.56 39.39
CA VAL A 829 -16.58 -8.14 39.64
C VAL A 829 -17.91 -7.68 39.07
N ARG A 830 -18.53 -6.71 39.74
CA ARG A 830 -19.80 -6.09 39.37
C ARG A 830 -19.64 -4.58 39.23
N PRO A 831 -20.60 -3.89 38.60
CA PRO A 831 -20.56 -2.44 38.50
C PRO A 831 -20.34 -1.76 39.86
N GLY A 832 -19.35 -0.86 39.92
CA GLY A 832 -18.95 -0.16 41.14
C GLY A 832 -17.94 -0.89 42.04
N ASP A 833 -17.54 -2.12 41.72
CA ASP A 833 -16.39 -2.74 42.38
C ASP A 833 -15.08 -2.05 41.96
N ILE A 834 -14.14 -1.92 42.89
CA ILE A 834 -12.84 -1.26 42.64
C ILE A 834 -11.89 -2.29 42.01
N LEU A 835 -11.37 -1.97 40.82
CA LEU A 835 -10.34 -2.75 40.12
C LEU A 835 -8.94 -2.34 40.59
N VAL A 836 -8.68 -1.04 40.67
CA VAL A 836 -7.38 -0.51 41.10
C VAL A 836 -7.60 0.68 42.02
N GLY A 837 -7.17 0.53 43.26
CA GLY A 837 -7.15 1.58 44.27
C GLY A 837 -6.12 2.64 43.92
N LYS A 838 -6.59 3.86 43.64
CA LYS A 838 -5.73 5.02 43.34
C LYS A 838 -6.11 6.19 44.22
N VAL A 839 -5.10 6.78 44.85
CA VAL A 839 -5.26 7.98 45.67
C VAL A 839 -4.45 9.13 45.09
N SER A 840 -5.08 10.30 45.02
CA SER A 840 -4.45 11.53 44.55
C SER A 840 -4.38 12.57 45.68
N PRO A 841 -3.24 13.26 45.87
CA PRO A 841 -3.12 14.27 46.92
C PRO A 841 -4.08 15.43 46.66
N LYS A 842 -4.82 15.83 47.71
CA LYS A 842 -5.85 16.87 47.65
C LYS A 842 -5.35 18.13 48.34
N SER A 843 -5.61 19.30 47.74
CA SER A 843 -5.35 20.58 48.40
C SER A 843 -6.32 20.79 49.56
N LYS A 844 -5.82 21.28 50.70
CA LYS A 844 -6.66 21.63 51.85
C LYS A 844 -7.64 22.73 51.46
N THR A 845 -8.92 22.40 51.39
CA THR A 845 -10.02 23.34 51.20
C THR A 845 -10.39 23.99 52.54
N GLU A 846 -10.66 25.29 52.57
CA GLU A 846 -11.21 25.92 53.77
C GLU A 846 -12.62 25.38 54.04
N LEU A 847 -12.74 24.54 55.07
CA LEU A 847 -14.01 23.98 55.53
C LEU A 847 -14.92 25.09 56.08
N THR A 848 -16.23 25.00 55.82
CA THR A 848 -17.21 25.91 56.42
C THR A 848 -17.27 25.71 57.94
N PRO A 849 -17.78 26.67 58.74
CA PRO A 849 -17.93 26.49 60.19
C PRO A 849 -18.71 25.22 60.59
N GLU A 850 -19.72 24.83 59.81
CA GLU A 850 -20.52 23.62 60.00
C GLU A 850 -19.69 22.34 59.77
N GLU A 851 -18.88 22.32 58.71
CA GLU A 851 -17.96 21.22 58.41
C GLU A 851 -16.83 21.13 59.43
N LYS A 852 -16.31 22.28 59.91
CA LYS A 852 -15.33 22.34 61.01
C LYS A 852 -15.90 21.79 62.31
N LEU A 853 -17.17 22.09 62.61
CA LEU A 853 -17.87 21.54 63.78
C LEU A 853 -18.06 20.02 63.65
N LEU A 854 -18.52 19.53 62.49
CA LEU A 854 -18.62 18.09 62.21
C LEU A 854 -17.26 17.40 62.32
N HIS A 855 -16.20 18.04 61.83
CA HIS A 855 -14.84 17.53 61.92
C HIS A 855 -14.36 17.44 63.38
N ALA A 856 -14.65 18.46 64.20
CA ALA A 856 -14.32 18.46 65.63
C ALA A 856 -15.10 17.39 66.43
N ILE A 857 -16.31 17.01 65.99
CA ILE A 857 -17.14 16.00 66.66
C ILE A 857 -16.71 14.58 66.26
N PHE A 858 -16.45 14.32 64.98
CA PHE A 858 -16.28 12.96 64.45
C PHE A 858 -14.83 12.55 64.13
N GLY A 859 -13.90 13.50 64.00
CA GLY A 859 -12.48 13.24 63.71
C GLY A 859 -12.25 12.29 62.53
N ARG A 860 -12.22 12.79 61.28
CA ARG A 860 -11.98 11.92 60.12
C ARG A 860 -10.49 11.85 59.79
N ALA A 861 -9.95 10.63 59.72
CA ALA A 861 -8.63 10.36 59.15
C ALA A 861 -8.70 10.31 57.61
N GLY A 862 -7.67 10.80 56.91
CA GLY A 862 -7.54 10.65 55.45
C GLY A 862 -8.01 11.84 54.59
N GLU A 863 -8.01 13.07 55.11
CA GLU A 863 -8.49 14.26 54.37
C GLU A 863 -7.51 14.81 53.31
N ASP A 864 -6.23 14.42 53.40
CA ASP A 864 -5.17 14.91 52.51
C ASP A 864 -5.15 14.21 51.14
N VAL A 865 -5.97 13.17 50.95
CA VAL A 865 -6.03 12.37 49.71
C VAL A 865 -7.47 12.21 49.21
N LYS A 866 -7.63 12.19 47.89
CA LYS A 866 -8.88 11.95 47.17
C LYS A 866 -8.86 10.54 46.58
N ASN A 867 -9.97 9.82 46.65
CA ASN A 867 -10.19 8.60 45.89
C ASN A 867 -10.33 8.94 44.40
N ASP A 868 -9.43 8.41 43.57
CA ASP A 868 -9.45 8.49 42.10
C ASP A 868 -9.29 7.08 41.49
N SER A 869 -9.80 6.06 42.22
CA SER A 869 -9.69 4.65 41.88
C SER A 869 -10.41 4.28 40.60
N LEU A 870 -9.92 3.22 39.95
CA LEU A 870 -10.57 2.61 38.80
C LEU A 870 -11.69 1.68 39.29
N GLU A 871 -12.92 2.00 38.92
CA GLU A 871 -14.12 1.20 39.22
C GLU A 871 -14.68 0.54 37.96
N VAL A 872 -15.35 -0.60 38.13
CA VAL A 872 -16.04 -1.28 37.01
C VAL A 872 -17.20 -0.41 36.51
N PRO A 873 -17.27 -0.13 35.19
CA PRO A 873 -18.36 0.66 34.61
C PRO A 873 -19.75 0.05 34.83
N SER A 874 -20.77 0.92 34.80
CA SER A 874 -22.18 0.51 34.83
C SER A 874 -22.53 -0.45 33.69
N GLY A 875 -23.16 -1.58 34.02
CA GLY A 875 -23.64 -2.56 33.04
C GLY A 875 -22.62 -3.62 32.63
N VAL A 876 -21.39 -3.58 33.16
CA VAL A 876 -20.38 -4.62 32.93
C VAL A 876 -20.24 -5.50 34.16
N GLU A 877 -20.30 -6.81 33.96
CA GLU A 877 -19.94 -7.81 34.97
C GLU A 877 -19.08 -8.90 34.34
N GLY A 878 -18.18 -9.49 35.12
CA GLY A 878 -17.26 -10.48 34.57
C GLY A 878 -16.21 -10.95 35.56
N ILE A 879 -15.23 -11.69 35.04
CA ILE A 879 -14.12 -12.25 35.82
C ILE A 879 -12.84 -11.55 35.39
N VAL A 880 -12.04 -11.11 36.35
CA VAL A 880 -10.71 -10.57 36.08
C VAL A 880 -9.79 -11.69 35.63
N ILE A 881 -9.34 -11.67 34.37
CA ILE A 881 -8.50 -12.72 33.78
C ILE A 881 -7.00 -12.46 33.92
N ALA A 882 -6.59 -11.19 33.93
CA ALA A 882 -5.20 -10.78 33.97
C ALA A 882 -5.08 -9.38 34.58
N THR A 883 -3.95 -9.11 35.22
CA THR A 883 -3.56 -7.78 35.69
C THR A 883 -2.09 -7.55 35.35
N GLU A 884 -1.78 -6.39 34.77
CA GLU A 884 -0.43 -6.01 34.38
C GLU A 884 -0.08 -4.66 35.02
N LYS A 885 1.13 -4.55 35.58
CA LYS A 885 1.63 -3.34 36.23
C LYS A 885 2.92 -2.90 35.56
N PHE A 886 2.84 -1.83 34.78
CA PHE A 886 4.01 -1.20 34.17
C PHE A 886 4.61 -0.17 35.12
N SER A 887 5.94 -0.20 35.29
CA SER A 887 6.63 0.72 36.20
C SER A 887 7.93 1.22 35.60
N ARG A 888 8.14 2.54 35.66
CA ARG A 888 9.40 3.15 35.22
C ARG A 888 10.52 2.76 36.19
N GLN A 889 11.68 2.42 35.64
CA GLN A 889 12.85 1.98 36.41
C GLN A 889 13.30 3.01 37.48
N MET A 890 13.16 4.31 37.20
CA MET A 890 13.47 5.38 38.15
C MET A 890 12.56 5.37 39.39
N SER A 891 11.39 4.76 39.30
CA SER A 891 10.32 4.79 40.30
C SER A 891 10.21 3.52 41.17
N LEU A 892 11.07 2.53 40.96
CA LEU A 892 11.15 1.29 41.76
C LEU A 892 11.67 1.57 43.17
N SER A 893 11.12 0.88 44.16
CA SER A 893 11.63 0.89 45.55
C SER A 893 13.02 0.25 45.66
N GLU A 894 13.74 0.48 46.76
CA GLU A 894 15.08 -0.12 46.95
C GLU A 894 15.04 -1.67 46.96
N GLU A 895 13.96 -2.25 47.49
CA GLU A 895 13.74 -3.70 47.51
C GLU A 895 13.45 -4.24 46.11
N GLU A 896 12.55 -3.59 45.36
CA GLU A 896 12.21 -3.96 43.99
C GLU A 896 13.44 -3.84 43.06
N ARG A 897 14.27 -2.80 43.23
CA ARG A 897 15.53 -2.66 42.48
C ARG A 897 16.49 -3.81 42.75
N ARG A 898 16.55 -4.33 43.98
CA ARG A 898 17.42 -5.44 44.35
C ARG A 898 16.93 -6.76 43.76
N GLU A 899 15.62 -7.02 43.78
CA GLU A 899 15.02 -8.18 43.11
C GLU A 899 15.22 -8.13 41.61
N PHE A 900 14.98 -6.97 40.99
CA PHE A 900 15.20 -6.75 39.57
C PHE A 900 16.66 -7.02 39.17
N GLN A 901 17.64 -6.52 39.93
CA GLN A 901 19.06 -6.82 39.67
C GLN A 901 19.39 -8.31 39.80
N LYS A 902 18.70 -9.03 40.70
CA LYS A 902 18.86 -10.49 40.86
C LYS A 902 18.30 -11.22 39.64
N GLN A 903 17.10 -10.88 39.20
CA GLN A 903 16.47 -11.45 38.00
C GLN A 903 17.31 -11.17 36.74
N LEU A 904 17.89 -9.98 36.63
CA LEU A 904 18.74 -9.60 35.51
C LEU A 904 20.03 -10.45 35.45
N LYS A 905 20.63 -10.75 36.61
CA LYS A 905 21.79 -11.66 36.69
C LYS A 905 21.42 -13.11 36.38
N GLU A 906 20.26 -13.58 36.83
CA GLU A 906 19.76 -14.93 36.51
C GLU A 906 19.47 -15.08 35.01
N ALA A 907 18.85 -14.08 34.39
CA ALA A 907 18.61 -14.03 32.95
C ALA A 907 19.91 -13.99 32.13
N GLU A 908 20.90 -13.22 32.58
CA GLU A 908 22.24 -13.18 31.96
C GLU A 908 22.92 -14.54 32.02
N SER A 909 22.89 -15.21 33.18
CA SER A 909 23.47 -16.54 33.38
C SER A 909 22.79 -17.62 32.52
N GLN A 910 21.45 -17.62 32.45
CA GLN A 910 20.71 -18.55 31.60
C GLN A 910 21.00 -18.32 30.10
N GLY A 911 21.04 -17.06 29.67
CA GLY A 911 21.37 -16.71 28.29
C GLY A 911 22.81 -17.11 27.93
N ASP A 912 23.77 -16.89 28.84
CA ASP A 912 25.15 -17.33 28.68
C ASP A 912 25.25 -18.85 28.53
N LEU A 913 24.48 -19.61 29.30
CA LEU A 913 24.44 -21.07 29.22
C LEU A 913 23.92 -21.57 27.87
N GLN A 914 22.82 -20.99 27.36
CA GLN A 914 22.26 -21.36 26.05
C GLN A 914 23.22 -21.04 24.90
N VAL A 915 23.85 -19.86 24.94
CA VAL A 915 24.88 -19.46 23.95
C VAL A 915 26.07 -20.40 24.01
N ALA A 916 26.53 -20.74 25.22
CA ALA A 916 27.64 -21.64 25.41
C ALA A 916 27.32 -23.04 24.85
N GLU A 917 26.16 -23.62 25.14
CA GLU A 917 25.75 -24.93 24.62
C GLU A 917 25.72 -24.98 23.08
N ALA A 918 25.09 -23.99 22.45
CA ALA A 918 25.02 -23.89 20.99
C ALA A 918 26.42 -23.74 20.37
N PHE A 919 27.25 -22.88 20.96
CA PHE A 919 28.61 -22.64 20.47
C PHE A 919 29.53 -23.85 20.69
N VAL A 920 29.43 -24.55 21.83
CA VAL A 920 30.15 -25.79 22.12
C VAL A 920 29.82 -26.86 21.09
N ALA A 921 28.52 -27.03 20.77
CA ALA A 921 28.08 -28.01 19.77
C ALA A 921 28.72 -27.74 18.40
N MET A 922 28.72 -26.47 17.96
CA MET A 922 29.33 -26.08 16.69
C MET A 922 30.86 -26.29 16.70
N VAL A 923 31.54 -25.83 17.74
CA VAL A 923 33.01 -25.94 17.84
C VAL A 923 33.44 -27.40 17.88
N THR A 924 32.69 -28.27 18.55
CA THR A 924 32.98 -29.71 18.61
C THR A 924 32.95 -30.36 17.22
N GLU A 925 31.99 -29.99 16.37
CA GLU A 925 31.94 -30.47 14.98
C GLU A 925 33.07 -29.89 14.12
N ILE A 926 33.45 -28.62 14.33
CA ILE A 926 34.60 -28.02 13.64
C ILE A 926 35.92 -28.69 14.07
N GLU A 927 36.10 -29.00 15.37
CA GLU A 927 37.26 -29.72 15.89
C GLU A 927 37.39 -31.13 15.30
N LYS A 928 36.27 -31.83 15.05
CA LYS A 928 36.26 -33.13 14.37
C LYS A 928 36.81 -33.05 12.95
N VAL A 929 36.44 -32.01 12.19
CA VAL A 929 36.92 -31.78 10.82
C VAL A 929 38.39 -31.34 10.78
N LEU A 930 38.80 -30.49 11.73
CA LEU A 930 40.19 -30.00 11.81
C LEU A 930 41.16 -31.00 12.46
N GLN A 931 40.66 -32.01 13.19
CA GLN A 931 41.43 -32.94 14.02
C GLN A 931 42.37 -32.25 15.02
N LYS A 932 42.11 -30.98 15.33
CA LYS A 932 42.89 -30.13 16.24
C LYS A 932 41.94 -29.21 17.01
N PRO A 933 42.23 -28.93 18.29
CA PRO A 933 41.46 -27.96 19.05
C PRO A 933 41.69 -26.56 18.47
N LEU A 934 40.61 -25.76 18.42
CA LEU A 934 40.69 -24.37 17.98
C LEU A 934 41.30 -23.52 19.11
N PRO A 935 42.42 -22.81 18.87
CA PRO A 935 42.95 -21.85 19.83
C PRO A 935 42.14 -20.55 19.77
N ALA A 936 41.88 -19.96 20.93
CA ALA A 936 41.44 -18.57 21.05
C ALA A 936 42.60 -17.60 20.73
N ALA A 937 42.31 -16.31 20.60
CA ALA A 937 43.30 -15.26 20.29
C ALA A 937 44.46 -15.16 21.32
N ASP A 938 44.27 -15.71 22.51
CA ASP A 938 45.24 -15.78 23.62
C ASP A 938 46.02 -17.12 23.69
N GLY A 939 45.76 -18.07 22.79
CA GLY A 939 46.39 -19.40 22.76
C GLY A 939 45.75 -20.46 23.67
N SER A 940 44.67 -20.13 24.40
CA SER A 940 43.89 -21.10 25.18
C SER A 940 42.89 -21.89 24.31
N PRO A 941 42.37 -23.06 24.74
CA PRO A 941 41.29 -23.75 24.03
C PRO A 941 40.05 -22.85 23.94
N LEU A 942 39.40 -22.79 22.77
CA LEU A 942 38.25 -21.92 22.53
C LEU A 942 37.07 -22.20 23.47
N VAL A 943 36.87 -23.47 23.85
CA VAL A 943 35.68 -23.94 24.58
C VAL A 943 35.99 -24.86 25.78
N ARG A 944 37.07 -25.64 25.76
CA ARG A 944 37.33 -26.66 26.80
C ARG A 944 37.71 -26.03 28.15
N ASN A 945 37.09 -26.51 29.23
CA ASN A 945 37.37 -26.15 30.63
C ASN A 945 37.22 -24.64 30.95
N GLN A 946 36.27 -23.97 30.29
CA GLN A 946 35.97 -22.56 30.56
C GLN A 946 34.56 -22.37 31.12
N ASP A 947 34.39 -21.31 31.90
CA ASP A 947 33.10 -20.90 32.43
C ASP A 947 32.18 -20.44 31.30
N HIS A 948 30.86 -20.68 31.44
CA HIS A 948 29.87 -20.47 30.37
C HIS A 948 29.85 -19.01 29.91
N LYS A 949 30.08 -18.08 30.84
CA LYS A 949 30.20 -16.65 30.56
C LYS A 949 31.34 -16.30 29.59
N VAL A 950 32.51 -16.92 29.79
CA VAL A 950 33.70 -16.68 28.94
C VAL A 950 33.48 -17.29 27.55
N VAL A 951 32.83 -18.45 27.48
CA VAL A 951 32.46 -19.10 26.22
C VAL A 951 31.46 -18.24 25.43
N ALA A 952 30.47 -17.65 26.11
CA ALA A 952 29.49 -16.77 25.47
C ALA A 952 30.11 -15.46 24.94
N GLU A 953 31.00 -14.81 25.69
CA GLU A 953 31.75 -13.63 25.23
C GLU A 953 32.62 -13.95 24.00
N ARG A 954 33.26 -15.12 23.99
CA ARG A 954 34.06 -15.61 22.86
C ARG A 954 33.20 -15.95 21.64
N ALA A 955 32.00 -16.48 21.84
CA ALA A 955 31.03 -16.74 20.78
C ALA A 955 30.61 -15.44 20.08
N ALA A 956 30.35 -14.37 20.85
CA ALA A 956 30.00 -13.05 20.29
C ALA A 956 31.15 -12.39 19.50
N ALA A 957 32.41 -12.69 19.86
CA ALA A 957 33.60 -12.17 19.17
C ALA A 957 34.10 -13.07 18.02
N PHE A 958 33.48 -14.24 17.81
CA PHE A 958 33.96 -15.25 16.86
C PHE A 958 33.68 -14.83 15.41
N LYS A 959 34.73 -14.82 14.57
CA LYS A 959 34.62 -14.61 13.13
C LYS A 959 35.24 -15.79 12.39
N ALA A 960 34.43 -16.50 11.61
CA ALA A 960 34.88 -17.67 10.85
C ALA A 960 36.00 -17.35 9.84
N ASP A 961 36.01 -16.13 9.29
CA ASP A 961 37.01 -15.66 8.33
C ASP A 961 38.44 -15.55 8.89
N HIS A 962 38.59 -15.52 10.22
CA HIS A 962 39.88 -15.42 10.89
C HIS A 962 40.56 -16.78 11.11
N LEU A 963 39.94 -17.89 10.68
CA LEU A 963 40.50 -19.23 10.80
C LEU A 963 41.55 -19.49 9.69
N ASP A 964 42.82 -19.67 10.08
CA ASP A 964 43.91 -19.98 9.15
C ASP A 964 43.87 -21.46 8.69
N ILE A 965 43.09 -21.73 7.64
CA ILE A 965 42.88 -23.09 7.10
C ILE A 965 43.67 -23.25 5.79
N ARG A 966 44.73 -24.08 5.83
CA ARG A 966 45.62 -24.35 4.68
C ARG A 966 45.04 -25.26 3.58
N SER A 967 43.95 -26.00 3.86
CA SER A 967 43.34 -26.95 2.90
C SER A 967 42.00 -26.44 2.36
N PRO A 968 41.83 -26.30 1.03
CA PRO A 968 40.61 -25.78 0.42
C PRO A 968 39.38 -26.69 0.59
N GLN A 969 39.57 -28.01 0.67
CA GLN A 969 38.48 -28.97 0.91
C GLN A 969 37.90 -28.85 2.32
N ARG A 970 38.77 -28.77 3.33
CA ARG A 970 38.35 -28.58 4.74
C ARG A 970 37.72 -27.22 4.97
N LYS A 971 38.22 -26.19 4.28
CA LYS A 971 37.61 -24.85 4.33
C LYS A 971 36.17 -24.87 3.80
N ALA A 972 35.91 -25.54 2.68
CA ALA A 972 34.55 -25.67 2.13
C ALA A 972 33.60 -26.46 3.04
N GLU A 973 34.08 -27.51 3.71
CA GLU A 973 33.29 -28.27 4.70
C GLU A 973 32.98 -27.45 5.95
N ILE A 974 33.96 -26.69 6.46
CA ILE A 974 33.78 -25.80 7.61
C ILE A 974 32.84 -24.66 7.25
N ASP A 975 32.98 -24.03 6.07
CA ASP A 975 32.05 -22.99 5.61
C ASP A 975 30.62 -23.52 5.50
N LYS A 976 30.43 -24.80 5.12
CA LYS A 976 29.12 -25.44 5.09
C LYS A 976 28.57 -25.72 6.49
N LEU A 977 29.42 -26.19 7.41
CA LEU A 977 29.07 -26.43 8.81
C LEU A 977 28.70 -25.13 9.53
N VAL A 978 29.52 -24.10 9.40
CA VAL A 978 29.26 -22.76 9.93
C VAL A 978 27.95 -22.22 9.35
N LYS A 979 27.72 -22.31 8.04
CA LYS A 979 26.42 -21.89 7.45
C LYS A 979 25.20 -22.63 8.02
N THR A 980 25.37 -23.86 8.48
CA THR A 980 24.26 -24.69 8.99
C THR A 980 24.03 -24.46 10.49
N MET A 981 25.09 -24.30 11.27
CA MET A 981 25.02 -24.25 12.74
C MET A 981 25.19 -22.86 13.35
N TRP A 982 25.84 -21.92 12.66
CA TRP A 982 25.98 -20.54 13.11
C TRP A 982 24.64 -19.83 13.36
N PRO A 983 23.59 -20.02 12.52
CA PRO A 983 22.30 -19.39 12.78
C PRO A 983 21.74 -19.72 14.18
N ALA A 984 21.93 -20.94 14.67
CA ALA A 984 21.47 -21.33 16.01
C ALA A 984 22.27 -20.64 17.14
N VAL A 985 23.57 -20.42 16.94
CA VAL A 985 24.42 -19.66 17.88
C VAL A 985 24.03 -18.18 17.86
N GLU A 986 23.84 -17.62 16.68
CA GLU A 986 23.40 -16.23 16.47
C GLU A 986 22.02 -15.99 17.11
N ASP A 987 21.07 -16.90 16.91
CA ASP A 987 19.75 -16.82 17.53
C ASP A 987 19.81 -16.94 19.07
N ALA A 988 20.72 -17.75 19.63
CA ALA A 988 20.93 -17.82 21.07
C ALA A 988 21.54 -16.51 21.64
N ILE A 989 22.52 -15.92 20.94
CA ILE A 989 23.12 -14.63 21.32
C ILE A 989 22.06 -13.54 21.28
N ASP A 990 21.25 -13.52 20.21
CA ASP A 990 20.19 -12.54 20.06
C ASP A 990 19.07 -12.73 21.09
N ALA A 991 18.70 -13.97 21.43
CA ALA A 991 17.71 -14.24 22.47
C ALA A 991 18.19 -13.72 23.83
N LYS A 992 19.47 -13.94 24.17
CA LYS A 992 20.11 -13.37 25.36
C LYS A 992 20.07 -11.84 25.32
N ASP A 993 20.55 -11.24 24.24
CA ASP A 993 20.65 -9.78 24.12
C ASP A 993 19.27 -9.11 24.12
N ARG A 994 18.26 -9.70 23.48
CA ARG A 994 16.87 -9.23 23.55
C ARG A 994 16.34 -9.27 24.97
N ARG A 995 16.46 -10.41 25.65
CA ARG A 995 15.98 -10.56 27.04
C ARG A 995 16.68 -9.59 27.98
N LEU A 996 18.00 -9.42 27.82
CA LEU A 996 18.78 -8.46 28.60
C LEU A 996 18.45 -7.01 28.25
N ASN A 997 18.20 -6.68 26.99
CA ASN A 997 17.84 -5.32 26.59
C ASN A 997 16.43 -4.95 27.03
N SER A 998 15.46 -5.86 26.90
CA SER A 998 14.09 -5.76 27.41
C SER A 998 14.12 -5.48 28.91
N MET A 999 14.91 -6.25 29.68
CA MET A 999 15.10 -5.97 31.09
C MET A 999 15.85 -4.64 31.33
N LYS A 1000 17.06 -4.45 30.78
CA LYS A 1000 17.97 -3.32 31.11
C LYS A 1000 17.41 -1.94 30.80
N ARG A 1001 16.69 -1.77 29.69
CA ARG A 1001 16.15 -0.44 29.32
C ARG A 1001 14.93 -0.06 30.14
N GLY A 1002 14.28 -1.03 30.78
CA GLY A 1002 12.95 -0.84 31.34
C GLY A 1002 11.94 -0.50 30.24
N ASP A 1003 10.67 -0.63 30.57
CA ASP A 1003 9.61 0.03 29.82
C ASP A 1003 9.86 1.55 29.96
N GLU A 1004 10.18 2.25 28.86
CA GLU A 1004 10.54 3.69 28.85
C GLU A 1004 9.51 4.59 29.55
#